data_AF-G1P040-F1
#
_entry.id   AF-G1P040-F1
#
_cell.length_a   1.000
_cell.length_b   1.000
_cell.length_c   1.000
_cell.angle_alpha   90.00
_cell.angle_beta   90.00
_cell.angle_gamma   90.00
#
_symmetry.space_group_name_H-M   'P 1'
#
loop_
_entity.id
_entity.type
_entity.pdbx_description
1 polymer ?
#
loop_
_entity_poly.entity_id
_entity_poly.type
_entity_poly.pdbx_seq_one_letter_code
_entity_poly.pdbx_strand_id
1 'polypeptide(L)'
;MDPISFRLGTKNQWGWLVSLLSNDPEWLSAKVKFFLPNIDLGSRNEAPDPTQRVLLQLRELHTQGPATWKAFIHCVCMELEVPLELEVQLLSTWGHGDGFPGPSETGAESPPEPPLHHGLKRPRQSCGSSPRRKQFRRQQLAELAKRYLQRLRTSAQQRYGGELPGPGQPLAFHQAYVPPILQWSRATAPFSTQEGAAPGSPRAEDGADLSLQDLFGPRADKGPRVMVLLGKAGMGKTTLTRWLCQKWADGQLDRFQALFLFEFRQLNLLAEALTLPQLLFDLYLRPEEGPDAVLQYLERNAKGVLLIFDGLEEALHPHPRGETAGPEAPGPALALFSGLCRGTLLPGCRVMATSRPGKLPDCLPTEAATVHLWGFDGPRVEEYVGRFFSNQPAREAALAELRANRHLRSMCAAPALCRIACLCLRHLLPDLSPGQSAALLPTVTQNYVQMVLALSPRGYQPAEALRGLGEVALRGLETGKVIFSAGDIPPAMMAFGAALGLLTSFCVCTGPRQQEPGYAFTHLSLQEFLAALHLMASPEVDKDALARHVTLNSRWLLRTKARLGLWDHLPAFLAGLASSACHPFLCHLAERGEAWVGAKQAAVIQALKKLATRRLTGPKVVELCRCVGETQEPELASLMARSLPCQLPFHNFPLTYADLAALTNVLGHREAPIHLDFEGCPLEPRCPEALAGCGRVESLSFKSRKCGDAFAEALSGSLPTMGSLKKLGLAGSKITARGIYHLVQALPLCPHLEEVSFQDNQLKNQELLSIVKVLPCLPTLRKLDLSHNNVSMATLLGLTEVAVTCPTIRMLQVREADLIILLSPPTETAAELPGSPALRGNAGQKEAQSRSLALRLQKCLLTVRDVEMLIAQLREGPLLEEVDLSGNQLEDEGCRLVAEAAPQLRIAGKLDLSDNGLSVVGVPWVLKAVSTCQNLADLHISLMHKTVVLTFAPEPEEQEGTQERAAFLDSLTLQMSSELPPCSPRIRLTHCGLQAEHLEQLCKALEGSCRLGHLDLSRNALGDQGAAQLARWLPALGALQSLNLSENCLSLDAVFSLAQCFSAVPWVLQLDISFESQHVVLRGGRRARHLLARSPPPESPAQAQSSGFGQRCVPRSFCLRECRLEALSLTHLCEALETCPGPLEVRLSCVVLGDQSLDTLLGHLPRLPQLSLLHLSLEPGGQPDKQSPKMFQTASSEAGKSGGERWSLQFLEEASLISRATSPEGAQGCHRFMGCGLSQMHVEPLCELLRKCEDLSQLE
;
A
#
# COMPACT_ATOMS: atom_id res chain seq x y z
N MET A 1 -10.73 -39.54 16.36
CA MET A 1 -10.37 -38.13 16.65
C MET A 1 -9.08 -38.14 17.44
N ASP A 2 -8.06 -37.45 16.96
CA ASP A 2 -6.65 -37.60 17.34
C ASP A 2 -6.26 -36.59 18.46
N PRO A 3 -5.52 -36.97 19.53
CA PRO A 3 -5.30 -36.12 20.72
C PRO A 3 -4.37 -34.90 20.49
N ILE A 4 -3.87 -34.72 19.27
CA ILE A 4 -2.98 -33.61 18.90
C ILE A 4 -3.76 -32.37 18.44
N SER A 5 -5.07 -32.52 18.15
CA SER A 5 -5.91 -31.43 17.61
C SER A 5 -6.23 -30.30 18.60
N PHE A 6 -5.85 -30.41 19.88
CA PHE A 6 -6.28 -29.49 20.94
C PHE A 6 -5.18 -28.63 21.55
N ARG A 7 -3.93 -28.65 21.05
CA ARG A 7 -2.81 -27.91 21.68
C ARG A 7 -2.07 -26.89 20.81
N LEU A 8 -2.51 -26.63 19.59
CA LEU A 8 -2.00 -25.51 18.79
C LEU A 8 -3.19 -24.76 18.19
N GLY A 9 -3.26 -23.45 18.41
CA GLY A 9 -4.32 -22.57 17.89
C GLY A 9 -4.22 -22.34 16.38
N THR A 10 -4.10 -23.39 15.57
CA THR A 10 -3.74 -23.35 14.14
C THR A 10 -4.49 -24.41 13.31
N LYS A 11 -5.78 -24.63 13.56
CA LYS A 11 -6.59 -25.58 12.75
C LYS A 11 -6.64 -25.22 11.25
N ASN A 12 -6.52 -23.93 10.90
CA ASN A 12 -6.63 -23.48 9.51
C ASN A 12 -5.32 -23.61 8.69
N GLN A 13 -4.14 -23.52 9.33
CA GLN A 13 -2.85 -23.50 8.62
C GLN A 13 -2.44 -24.89 8.12
N TRP A 14 -2.65 -25.94 8.92
CA TRP A 14 -2.36 -27.32 8.51
C TRP A 14 -3.31 -27.79 7.40
N GLY A 15 -4.60 -27.46 7.50
CA GLY A 15 -5.58 -27.78 6.46
C GLY A 15 -5.25 -27.07 5.13
N TRP A 16 -4.82 -25.81 5.20
CA TRP A 16 -4.37 -25.07 4.03
C TRP A 16 -3.10 -25.64 3.42
N LEU A 17 -2.07 -25.94 4.23
CA LEU A 17 -0.81 -26.50 3.75
C LEU A 17 -1.03 -27.85 3.05
N VAL A 18 -1.93 -28.68 3.59
CA VAL A 18 -2.34 -29.92 2.96
C VAL A 18 -3.10 -29.66 1.66
N SER A 19 -4.03 -28.70 1.64
CA SER A 19 -4.76 -28.33 0.41
C SER A 19 -3.83 -27.78 -0.68
N LEU A 20 -2.84 -26.96 -0.33
CA LEU A 20 -1.87 -26.40 -1.27
C LEU A 20 -1.01 -27.53 -1.87
N LEU A 21 -0.45 -28.38 -1.03
CA LEU A 21 0.49 -29.42 -1.46
C LEU A 21 -0.20 -30.61 -2.12
N SER A 22 -1.51 -30.77 -1.91
CA SER A 22 -2.34 -31.68 -2.69
C SER A 22 -2.47 -31.28 -4.16
N ASN A 23 -2.26 -29.99 -4.51
CA ASN A 23 -2.25 -29.53 -5.89
C ASN A 23 -0.91 -29.81 -6.60
N ASP A 24 0.19 -29.96 -5.86
CA ASP A 24 1.55 -30.20 -6.38
C ASP A 24 2.27 -31.41 -5.71
N PRO A 25 1.71 -32.64 -5.79
CA PRO A 25 2.22 -33.81 -5.07
C PRO A 25 3.59 -34.31 -5.56
N GLU A 26 3.95 -34.04 -6.82
CA GLU A 26 5.27 -34.37 -7.37
C GLU A 26 6.36 -33.46 -6.81
N TRP A 27 6.07 -32.17 -6.65
CA TRP A 27 6.97 -31.22 -6.00
C TRP A 27 7.19 -31.61 -4.53
N LEU A 28 6.12 -31.94 -3.80
CA LEU A 28 6.23 -32.41 -2.42
C LEU A 28 7.09 -33.67 -2.34
N SER A 29 6.87 -34.65 -3.22
CA SER A 29 7.65 -35.89 -3.23
C SER A 29 9.14 -35.65 -3.56
N ALA A 30 9.45 -34.71 -4.45
CA ALA A 30 10.83 -34.30 -4.74
C ALA A 30 11.49 -33.62 -3.53
N LYS A 31 10.75 -32.77 -2.80
CA LYS A 31 11.24 -32.11 -1.59
C LYS A 31 11.38 -33.06 -0.41
N VAL A 32 10.45 -34.01 -0.24
CA VAL A 32 10.58 -35.07 0.75
C VAL A 32 11.84 -35.88 0.49
N LYS A 33 12.16 -36.26 -0.75
CA LYS A 33 13.44 -36.91 -1.08
C LYS A 33 14.65 -36.01 -0.84
N PHE A 34 14.53 -34.70 -1.06
CA PHE A 34 15.61 -33.75 -0.80
C PHE A 34 15.95 -33.63 0.70
N PHE A 35 14.93 -33.52 1.54
CA PHE A 35 15.11 -33.41 3.00
C PHE A 35 15.32 -34.77 3.67
N LEU A 36 14.79 -35.85 3.08
CA LEU A 36 14.81 -37.23 3.59
C LEU A 36 15.28 -38.20 2.49
N PRO A 37 16.58 -38.16 2.12
CA PRO A 37 17.13 -38.94 1.01
C PRO A 37 17.09 -40.46 1.21
N ASN A 38 16.89 -40.93 2.44
CA ASN A 38 16.85 -42.36 2.79
C ASN A 38 15.42 -42.92 2.90
N ILE A 39 14.39 -42.13 2.60
CA ILE A 39 13.00 -42.57 2.73
C ILE A 39 12.52 -43.24 1.44
N ASP A 40 12.13 -44.52 1.55
CA ASP A 40 11.62 -45.30 0.43
C ASP A 40 10.13 -44.97 0.21
N LEU A 41 9.88 -44.03 -0.70
CA LEU A 41 8.51 -43.61 -1.07
C LEU A 41 7.79 -44.65 -1.95
N GLY A 42 8.48 -45.72 -2.39
CA GLY A 42 7.98 -46.64 -3.42
C GLY A 42 6.97 -47.71 -2.96
N SER A 43 6.86 -48.00 -1.66
CA SER A 43 6.06 -49.14 -1.17
C SER A 43 4.68 -48.79 -0.60
N ARG A 44 4.28 -47.50 -0.57
CA ARG A 44 3.04 -47.03 0.07
C ARG A 44 1.99 -46.47 -0.89
N ASN A 45 2.06 -46.82 -2.18
CA ASN A 45 1.11 -46.36 -3.19
C ASN A 45 -0.30 -46.99 -3.10
N GLU A 46 -0.61 -47.79 -2.08
CA GLU A 46 -1.95 -48.36 -1.83
C GLU A 46 -2.82 -47.53 -0.85
N ALA A 47 -2.55 -46.24 -0.64
CA ALA A 47 -3.50 -45.35 0.02
C ALA A 47 -4.45 -44.72 -1.02
N PRO A 48 -5.79 -44.87 -0.89
CA PRO A 48 -6.75 -44.45 -1.92
C PRO A 48 -7.01 -42.93 -1.99
N ASP A 49 -6.48 -42.12 -1.07
CA ASP A 49 -6.73 -40.66 -1.01
C ASP A 49 -5.42 -39.83 -1.10
N PRO A 50 -5.27 -38.93 -2.09
CA PRO A 50 -4.09 -38.07 -2.24
C PRO A 50 -3.85 -37.15 -1.04
N THR A 51 -4.90 -36.75 -0.33
CA THR A 51 -4.83 -35.88 0.86
C THR A 51 -4.15 -36.61 2.02
N GLN A 52 -4.44 -37.91 2.18
CA GLN A 52 -3.80 -38.75 3.20
C GLN A 52 -2.31 -38.97 2.89
N ARG A 53 -1.94 -39.05 1.61
CA ARG A 53 -0.53 -39.17 1.18
C ARG A 53 0.28 -37.93 1.55
N VAL A 54 -0.26 -36.75 1.27
CA VAL A 54 0.36 -35.46 1.63
C VAL A 54 0.49 -35.33 3.15
N LEU A 55 -0.55 -35.68 3.91
CA LEU A 55 -0.50 -35.67 5.38
C LEU A 55 0.58 -36.59 5.96
N LEU A 56 0.77 -37.78 5.40
CA LEU A 56 1.81 -38.71 5.83
C LEU A 56 3.22 -38.17 5.53
N GLN A 57 3.43 -37.62 4.34
CA GLN A 57 4.70 -37.01 3.94
C GLN A 57 5.05 -35.77 4.79
N LEU A 58 4.05 -34.94 5.10
CA LEU A 58 4.21 -33.79 5.99
C LEU A 58 4.49 -34.19 7.43
N ARG A 59 3.81 -35.23 7.94
CA ARG A 59 4.12 -35.78 9.28
C ARG A 59 5.56 -36.27 9.34
N GLU A 60 6.05 -36.92 8.31
CA GLU A 60 7.42 -37.44 8.25
C GLU A 60 8.47 -36.33 8.16
N LEU A 61 8.21 -35.24 7.44
CA LEU A 61 9.07 -34.06 7.45
C LEU A 61 9.05 -33.35 8.81
N HIS A 62 7.92 -33.36 9.51
CA HIS A 62 7.78 -32.77 10.84
C HIS A 62 8.49 -33.59 11.92
N THR A 63 8.47 -34.93 11.86
CA THR A 63 9.12 -35.80 12.85
C THR A 63 10.65 -35.69 12.84
N GLN A 64 11.22 -35.12 11.78
CA GLN A 64 12.68 -34.96 11.57
C GLN A 64 13.25 -33.72 12.26
N GLY A 65 12.40 -33.03 13.03
CA GLY A 65 12.78 -31.95 13.92
C GLY A 65 12.49 -30.55 13.36
N PRO A 66 12.46 -29.54 14.24
CA PRO A 66 12.01 -28.18 13.90
C PRO A 66 12.91 -27.48 12.87
N ALA A 67 14.20 -27.83 12.79
CA ALA A 67 15.11 -27.26 11.79
C ALA A 67 14.77 -27.72 10.35
N THR A 68 14.57 -29.03 10.16
CA THR A 68 14.21 -29.64 8.87
C THR A 68 12.84 -29.15 8.41
N TRP A 69 11.89 -29.13 9.34
CA TRP A 69 10.53 -28.67 9.10
C TRP A 69 10.46 -27.18 8.75
N LYS A 70 11.25 -26.33 9.43
CA LYS A 70 11.37 -24.90 9.11
C LYS A 70 12.01 -24.66 7.74
N ALA A 71 13.04 -25.44 7.39
CA ALA A 71 13.65 -25.38 6.05
C ALA A 71 12.67 -25.81 4.96
N PHE A 72 11.86 -26.85 5.23
CA PHE A 72 10.81 -27.30 4.33
C PHE A 72 9.72 -26.23 4.12
N ILE A 73 9.20 -25.60 5.17
CA ILE A 73 8.23 -24.48 5.02
C ILE A 73 8.83 -23.29 4.28
N HIS A 74 10.12 -23.00 4.52
CA HIS A 74 10.83 -21.99 3.73
C HIS A 74 10.84 -22.34 2.23
N CYS A 75 11.05 -23.61 1.87
CA CYS A 75 10.93 -24.03 0.47
C CYS A 75 9.50 -23.88 -0.06
N VAL A 76 8.48 -24.21 0.74
CA VAL A 76 7.07 -24.01 0.36
C VAL A 76 6.80 -22.53 0.05
N CYS A 77 7.22 -21.61 0.92
CA CYS A 77 6.98 -20.17 0.73
C CYS A 77 7.80 -19.57 -0.42
N MET A 78 8.98 -20.12 -0.71
CA MET A 78 9.89 -19.58 -1.74
C MET A 78 9.63 -20.13 -3.15
N GLU A 79 9.04 -21.31 -3.26
CA GLU A 79 8.89 -22.01 -4.54
C GLU A 79 7.44 -22.23 -4.98
N LEU A 80 6.47 -22.09 -4.07
CA LEU A 80 5.04 -22.17 -4.38
C LEU A 80 4.36 -20.81 -4.13
N GLU A 81 3.29 -20.51 -4.87
CA GLU A 81 2.52 -19.29 -4.67
C GLU A 81 1.70 -19.37 -3.38
N VAL A 82 2.21 -18.73 -2.31
CA VAL A 82 1.56 -18.65 -1.00
C VAL A 82 0.99 -17.23 -0.81
N PRO A 83 -0.30 -17.06 -0.48
CA PRO A 83 -0.86 -15.74 -0.15
C PRO A 83 -0.13 -15.10 1.03
N LEU A 84 0.19 -13.81 0.91
CA LEU A 84 1.07 -13.07 1.84
C LEU A 84 0.64 -13.18 3.31
N GLU A 85 -0.66 -13.18 3.59
CA GLU A 85 -1.21 -13.32 4.95
C GLU A 85 -0.90 -14.69 5.57
N LEU A 86 -0.91 -15.75 4.75
CA LEU A 86 -0.59 -17.12 5.15
C LEU A 86 0.92 -17.36 5.18
N GLU A 87 1.69 -16.71 4.29
CA GLU A 87 3.15 -16.74 4.32
C GLU A 87 3.69 -16.13 5.62
N VAL A 88 3.16 -14.96 6.01
CA VAL A 88 3.47 -14.32 7.29
C VAL A 88 3.10 -15.23 8.46
N GLN A 89 1.95 -15.92 8.39
CA GLN A 89 1.53 -16.85 9.43
C GLN A 89 2.38 -18.13 9.51
N LEU A 90 2.74 -18.74 8.38
CA LEU A 90 3.59 -19.94 8.30
C LEU A 90 5.03 -19.66 8.75
N LEU A 91 5.56 -18.46 8.46
CA LEU A 91 6.89 -18.05 8.87
C LEU A 91 6.94 -17.51 10.31
N SER A 92 5.82 -17.00 10.85
CA SER A 92 5.73 -16.46 12.21
C SER A 92 5.44 -17.51 13.29
N THR A 93 4.67 -18.56 13.00
CA THR A 93 4.29 -19.54 14.04
C THR A 93 5.45 -20.44 14.50
N TRP A 94 6.47 -20.68 13.67
CA TRP A 94 7.53 -21.65 13.98
C TRP A 94 8.91 -21.03 14.28
N GLY A 95 8.87 -19.83 14.89
CA GLY A 95 10.03 -19.08 15.36
C GLY A 95 10.33 -19.14 16.85
N HIS A 96 9.45 -19.70 17.69
CA HIS A 96 9.64 -19.74 19.15
C HIS A 96 9.91 -21.17 19.65
N GLY A 97 11.12 -21.37 20.19
CA GLY A 97 11.44 -22.55 20.98
C GLY A 97 10.98 -22.34 22.42
N ASP A 98 9.73 -22.65 22.71
CA ASP A 98 9.27 -22.80 24.09
C ASP A 98 9.63 -24.21 24.56
N GLY A 99 10.66 -24.28 25.40
CA GLY A 99 10.99 -25.48 26.16
C GLY A 99 9.88 -25.77 27.17
N PHE A 100 9.20 -26.89 27.03
CA PHE A 100 8.28 -27.38 28.06
C PHE A 100 9.06 -27.94 29.26
N PRO A 101 8.68 -27.61 30.50
CA PRO A 101 9.25 -28.19 31.71
C PRO A 101 8.66 -29.58 32.00
N GLY A 102 9.50 -30.48 32.52
CA GLY A 102 9.09 -31.79 33.05
C GLY A 102 8.37 -31.69 34.41
N PRO A 103 7.65 -32.75 34.83
CA PRO A 103 6.67 -32.67 35.91
C PRO A 103 7.29 -32.78 37.32
N SER A 104 6.89 -31.83 38.16
CA SER A 104 6.61 -31.90 39.60
C SER A 104 7.27 -32.98 40.48
N GLU A 105 8.04 -32.53 41.47
CA GLU A 105 8.02 -33.08 42.84
C GLU A 105 7.87 -31.93 43.87
N THR A 106 6.68 -31.89 44.48
CA THR A 106 6.33 -31.58 45.87
C THR A 106 7.17 -30.62 46.73
N GLY A 107 6.50 -29.63 47.34
CA GLY A 107 6.95 -29.02 48.60
C GLY A 107 6.30 -27.67 48.89
N ALA A 108 5.47 -27.61 49.93
CA ALA A 108 4.56 -26.53 50.28
C ALA A 108 5.18 -25.37 51.10
N GLU A 109 4.54 -24.21 50.99
CA GLU A 109 4.27 -23.15 52.00
C GLU A 109 5.41 -22.34 52.68
N SER A 110 5.54 -21.07 52.23
CA SER A 110 5.33 -19.79 52.97
C SER A 110 6.28 -19.29 54.12
N PRO A 111 6.37 -17.95 54.37
CA PRO A 111 7.57 -17.19 54.81
C PRO A 111 7.48 -16.66 56.29
N PRO A 112 8.22 -15.63 56.82
CA PRO A 112 9.43 -14.86 56.39
C PRO A 112 10.57 -14.71 57.47
N GLU A 113 11.69 -14.07 57.07
CA GLU A 113 12.82 -13.33 57.76
C GLU A 113 12.91 -13.15 59.32
N PRO A 114 14.02 -12.65 59.95
CA PRO A 114 15.47 -12.57 59.65
C PRO A 114 16.36 -13.10 60.85
N PRO A 115 17.45 -12.44 61.32
CA PRO A 115 18.86 -12.86 61.17
C PRO A 115 19.56 -13.40 62.45
N LEU A 116 20.79 -13.91 62.31
CA LEU A 116 21.99 -13.80 63.21
C LEU A 116 22.75 -15.11 63.56
N HIS A 117 24.05 -15.06 63.26
CA HIS A 117 25.23 -15.52 64.02
C HIS A 117 25.42 -16.97 64.54
N HIS A 118 26.51 -17.61 64.07
CA HIS A 118 27.75 -17.98 64.79
C HIS A 118 28.48 -19.05 63.93
N GLY A 119 29.77 -19.05 63.62
CA GLY A 119 30.93 -18.37 64.19
C GLY A 119 31.95 -19.43 64.59
N LEU A 120 33.03 -19.61 63.83
CA LEU A 120 34.30 -20.14 64.37
C LEU A 120 35.49 -19.45 63.70
N LYS A 121 36.13 -18.61 64.51
CA LYS A 121 37.35 -17.85 64.26
C LYS A 121 38.56 -18.78 64.23
N ARG A 122 39.59 -18.44 63.45
CA ARG A 122 40.95 -18.18 63.97
C ARG A 122 41.71 -17.20 63.05
N PRO A 123 42.70 -16.46 63.58
CA PRO A 123 42.93 -15.06 63.22
C PRO A 123 44.28 -14.84 62.51
N ARG A 124 44.35 -13.83 61.64
CA ARG A 124 45.22 -12.64 61.81
C ARG A 124 45.32 -11.85 60.50
N GLN A 125 45.15 -10.53 60.68
CA GLN A 125 45.74 -9.43 59.91
C GLN A 125 45.21 -9.18 58.50
N SER A 126 44.27 -8.23 58.47
CA SER A 126 44.17 -7.24 57.41
C SER A 126 45.54 -6.68 57.03
N CYS A 127 45.93 -6.82 55.76
CA CYS A 127 46.61 -5.74 55.06
C CYS A 127 45.57 -5.02 54.21
N GLY A 128 45.04 -3.93 54.77
CA GLY A 128 44.18 -3.01 54.04
C GLY A 128 44.92 -2.47 52.82
N SER A 129 44.36 -2.63 51.63
CA SER A 129 44.73 -1.82 50.48
C SER A 129 44.11 -0.44 50.66
N SER A 130 44.88 0.45 51.30
CA SER A 130 44.61 1.88 51.47
C SER A 130 43.96 2.51 50.22
N PRO A 131 42.97 3.42 50.35
CA PRO A 131 42.41 4.17 49.22
C PRO A 131 43.49 4.92 48.43
N ARG A 132 44.62 5.29 49.06
CA ARG A 132 45.79 5.88 48.39
C ARG A 132 46.47 4.94 47.39
N ARG A 133 46.50 3.62 47.62
CA ARG A 133 47.11 2.66 46.67
C ARG A 133 46.23 2.45 45.42
N LYS A 134 44.90 2.45 45.57
CA LYS A 134 43.97 2.42 44.43
C LYS A 134 44.03 3.73 43.63
N GLN A 135 44.17 4.87 44.31
CA GLN A 135 44.31 6.18 43.69
C GLN A 135 45.67 6.34 42.97
N PHE A 136 46.77 5.89 43.58
CA PHE A 136 48.10 5.90 42.97
C PHE A 136 48.17 4.98 41.74
N ARG A 137 47.63 3.76 41.82
CA ARG A 137 47.50 2.88 40.63
C ARG A 137 46.64 3.52 39.54
N ARG A 138 45.52 4.17 39.87
CA ARG A 138 44.70 4.89 38.88
C ARG A 138 45.45 6.07 38.24
N GLN A 139 46.23 6.82 39.01
CA GLN A 139 47.06 7.92 38.50
C GLN A 139 48.18 7.40 37.58
N GLN A 140 48.85 6.31 37.97
CA GLN A 140 49.89 5.68 37.15
C GLN A 140 49.34 5.10 35.83
N LEU A 141 48.17 4.44 35.88
CA LEU A 141 47.45 3.98 34.69
C LEU A 141 47.06 5.14 33.76
N ALA A 142 46.56 6.23 34.35
CA ALA A 142 46.16 7.42 33.60
C ALA A 142 47.35 8.12 32.93
N GLU A 143 48.53 8.15 33.57
CA GLU A 143 49.73 8.76 33.01
C GLU A 143 50.29 7.95 31.82
N LEU A 144 50.36 6.62 31.94
CA LEU A 144 50.75 5.73 30.84
C LEU A 144 49.79 5.86 29.65
N ALA A 145 48.49 5.86 29.93
CA ALA A 145 47.47 6.07 28.90
C ALA A 145 47.57 7.45 28.26
N LYS A 146 47.80 8.52 29.05
CA LYS A 146 47.94 9.89 28.53
C LYS A 146 49.11 10.01 27.56
N ARG A 147 50.27 9.43 27.89
CA ARG A 147 51.44 9.37 26.98
C ARG A 147 51.12 8.63 25.69
N TYR A 148 50.43 7.47 25.80
CA TYR A 148 50.00 6.73 24.63
C TYR A 148 49.02 7.50 23.76
N LEU A 149 47.98 8.12 24.34
CA LEU A 149 47.00 8.91 23.60
C LEU A 149 47.63 10.13 22.92
N GLN A 150 48.63 10.76 23.55
CA GLN A 150 49.39 11.84 22.92
C GLN A 150 50.19 11.32 21.71
N ARG A 151 50.87 10.18 21.84
CA ARG A 151 51.57 9.54 20.71
C ARG A 151 50.61 9.11 19.59
N LEU A 152 49.45 8.57 19.94
CA LEU A 152 48.40 8.21 18.99
C LEU A 152 47.98 9.44 18.17
N ARG A 153 47.81 10.57 18.85
CA ARG A 153 47.45 11.84 18.22
C ARG A 153 48.56 12.40 17.33
N THR A 154 49.81 12.42 17.79
CA THR A 154 50.96 12.85 16.97
C THR A 154 51.15 11.95 15.74
N SER A 155 51.00 10.63 15.91
CA SER A 155 51.06 9.66 14.80
C SER A 155 49.95 9.91 13.77
N ALA A 156 48.72 10.21 14.21
CA ALA A 156 47.65 10.59 13.30
C ALA A 156 47.92 11.92 12.58
N GLN A 157 48.52 12.92 13.25
CA GLN A 157 48.95 14.16 12.61
C GLN A 157 50.04 13.92 11.55
N GLN A 158 50.98 13.00 11.79
CA GLN A 158 52.01 12.66 10.81
C GLN A 158 51.48 11.83 9.64
N ARG A 159 50.60 10.86 9.91
CA ARG A 159 50.02 9.99 8.88
C ARG A 159 49.00 10.70 7.98
N TYR A 160 48.24 11.66 8.53
CA TYR A 160 47.13 12.30 7.84
C TYR A 160 47.30 13.82 7.66
N GLY A 161 48.24 14.45 8.36
CA GLY A 161 48.65 15.84 8.11
C GLY A 161 49.58 15.92 6.91
N GLY A 162 49.42 16.97 6.10
CA GLY A 162 50.13 17.07 4.82
C GLY A 162 51.60 17.44 4.94
N GLU A 163 52.48 16.67 4.32
CA GLU A 163 53.73 17.20 3.78
C GLU A 163 53.40 18.12 2.59
N LEU A 164 54.09 19.25 2.47
CA LEU A 164 54.04 20.07 1.25
C LEU A 164 54.58 19.22 0.09
N PRO A 165 53.84 19.05 -1.02
CA PRO A 165 54.41 18.44 -2.21
C PRO A 165 55.60 19.28 -2.70
N GLY A 166 56.68 18.59 -3.07
CA GLY A 166 57.80 19.23 -3.77
C GLY A 166 57.33 19.84 -5.11
N PRO A 167 58.06 20.82 -5.66
CA PRO A 167 57.70 21.45 -6.93
C PRO A 167 57.56 20.39 -8.04
N GLY A 168 56.36 20.30 -8.63
CA GLY A 168 56.02 19.35 -9.69
C GLY A 168 55.16 18.15 -9.29
N GLN A 169 54.87 17.94 -8.00
CA GLN A 169 53.93 16.89 -7.56
C GLN A 169 52.47 17.37 -7.56
N PRO A 170 51.48 16.48 -7.82
CA PRO A 170 50.07 16.79 -7.67
C PRO A 170 49.79 17.31 -6.25
N LEU A 171 48.86 18.28 -6.12
CA LEU A 171 48.41 18.77 -4.80
C LEU A 171 48.05 17.58 -3.91
N ALA A 172 48.57 17.58 -2.68
CA ALA A 172 48.26 16.56 -1.70
C ALA A 172 46.74 16.47 -1.50
N PHE A 173 46.21 15.25 -1.38
CA PHE A 173 44.78 14.93 -1.32
C PHE A 173 43.96 15.78 -0.34
N HIS A 174 44.58 16.24 0.75
CA HIS A 174 43.93 17.02 1.80
C HIS A 174 43.82 18.52 1.50
N GLN A 175 44.65 19.08 0.60
CA GLN A 175 44.64 20.52 0.30
C GLN A 175 43.43 20.97 -0.54
N ALA A 176 42.80 20.04 -1.26
CA ALA A 176 41.57 20.27 -2.03
C ALA A 176 40.32 19.57 -1.44
N TYR A 177 40.35 19.14 -0.17
CA TYR A 177 39.21 18.45 0.42
C TYR A 177 37.98 19.36 0.49
N VAL A 178 36.87 18.93 -0.11
CA VAL A 178 35.55 19.55 0.04
C VAL A 178 34.63 18.53 0.71
N PRO A 179 33.92 18.87 1.80
CA PRO A 179 33.01 17.94 2.46
C PRO A 179 31.86 17.53 1.53
N PRO A 180 31.63 16.23 1.28
CA PRO A 180 30.51 15.78 0.47
C PRO A 180 29.17 15.95 1.21
N ILE A 181 28.06 15.87 0.48
CA ILE A 181 26.71 15.88 1.03
C ILE A 181 26.50 14.60 1.85
N LEU A 182 26.10 14.80 3.11
CA LEU A 182 25.76 13.74 4.06
C LEU A 182 24.28 13.88 4.44
N GLN A 183 23.55 12.76 4.43
CA GLN A 183 22.13 12.72 4.78
C GLN A 183 21.81 11.52 5.67
N TRP A 184 21.14 11.75 6.79
CA TRP A 184 20.71 10.67 7.68
C TRP A 184 19.65 9.81 7.02
N SER A 185 19.90 8.51 7.02
CA SER A 185 18.87 7.52 6.79
C SER A 185 18.38 6.98 8.12
N ARG A 186 17.30 7.57 8.67
CA ARG A 186 16.42 6.83 9.59
C ARG A 186 15.66 5.77 8.80
N ALA A 187 16.37 4.75 8.36
CA ALA A 187 15.78 3.44 8.20
C ALA A 187 16.21 2.70 9.46
N THR A 188 15.40 2.79 10.52
CA THR A 188 15.25 1.61 11.37
C THR A 188 14.61 0.58 10.44
N ALA A 189 15.43 -0.10 9.64
CA ALA A 189 14.96 -1.30 8.98
C ALA A 189 14.92 -2.33 10.11
N PRO A 190 13.78 -2.92 10.42
CA PRO A 190 13.81 -4.33 10.63
C PRO A 190 13.76 -4.98 9.23
N PHE A 191 14.68 -5.89 8.95
CA PHE A 191 14.49 -6.91 7.90
C PHE A 191 13.45 -7.96 8.34
N SER A 192 12.37 -7.49 8.99
CA SER A 192 11.24 -8.27 9.51
C SER A 192 10.11 -7.29 9.84
N THR A 193 9.03 -7.32 9.08
CA THR A 193 7.82 -6.54 9.36
C THR A 193 7.24 -6.90 10.72
N GLN A 194 7.27 -5.98 11.68
CA GLN A 194 6.22 -5.80 12.68
C GLN A 194 6.17 -4.34 13.13
N GLU A 195 4.98 -3.75 12.99
CA GLU A 195 4.58 -2.47 13.58
C GLU A 195 4.20 -2.65 15.04
N GLY A 196 4.59 -1.69 15.87
CA GLY A 196 4.09 -1.57 17.24
C GLY A 196 5.12 -0.97 18.19
N ALA A 197 5.31 0.36 18.16
CA ALA A 197 5.85 1.08 19.31
C ALA A 197 5.46 2.57 19.28
N ALA A 198 4.91 3.04 20.42
CA ALA A 198 4.31 4.33 20.67
C ALA A 198 5.27 5.56 20.53
N PRO A 199 4.73 6.79 20.35
CA PRO A 199 5.50 7.95 19.93
C PRO A 199 6.20 8.64 21.11
N GLY A 200 7.50 8.42 21.24
CA GLY A 200 8.40 9.25 22.03
C GLY A 200 9.22 10.16 21.11
N SER A 201 8.82 11.42 20.94
CA SER A 201 9.51 12.39 20.08
C SER A 201 10.93 12.72 20.56
N PRO A 202 11.87 12.89 19.62
CA PRO A 202 12.74 14.05 19.64
C PRO A 202 12.53 14.88 18.36
N ARG A 203 12.07 16.12 18.55
CA ARG A 203 12.05 17.17 17.53
C ARG A 203 13.49 17.47 17.11
N ALA A 204 13.86 17.17 15.86
CA ALA A 204 15.07 17.67 15.22
C ALA A 204 14.76 17.86 13.72
N GLU A 205 15.04 19.07 13.25
CA GLU A 205 14.87 19.53 11.88
C GLU A 205 15.80 18.74 10.94
N ASP A 206 15.30 17.70 10.28
CA ASP A 206 16.12 16.82 9.41
C ASP A 206 15.69 16.97 7.95
N GLY A 207 16.31 17.94 7.28
CA GLY A 207 16.25 18.17 5.83
C GLY A 207 17.39 19.07 5.29
N ALA A 208 18.31 19.50 6.16
CA ALA A 208 19.47 20.30 5.80
C ALA A 208 20.72 19.41 5.62
N ASP A 209 21.63 19.84 4.76
CA ASP A 209 22.98 19.28 4.65
C ASP A 209 23.60 19.12 6.04
N LEU A 210 23.96 17.88 6.41
CA LEU A 210 24.53 17.62 7.73
C LEU A 210 25.93 18.19 7.85
N SER A 211 26.18 18.96 8.90
CA SER A 211 27.52 19.33 9.28
C SER A 211 28.18 18.18 10.07
N LEU A 212 29.51 18.14 10.08
CA LEU A 212 30.26 17.14 10.84
C LEU A 212 30.10 17.28 12.35
N GLN A 213 29.77 18.48 12.83
CA GLN A 213 29.43 18.72 14.23
C GLN A 213 28.09 18.06 14.59
N ASP A 214 27.19 17.88 13.62
CA ASP A 214 25.91 17.18 13.82
C ASP A 214 26.10 15.66 13.87
N LEU A 215 27.14 15.13 13.21
CA LEU A 215 27.43 13.70 13.15
C LEU A 215 27.90 13.14 14.51
N PHE A 216 28.58 13.95 15.33
CA PHE A 216 29.11 13.57 16.66
C PHE A 216 28.76 14.53 17.82
N GLY A 217 27.83 15.47 17.61
CA GLY A 217 27.57 16.59 18.53
C GLY A 217 27.05 16.21 19.93
N PRO A 218 27.02 17.16 20.88
CA PRO A 218 26.69 16.90 22.29
C PRO A 218 25.26 16.34 22.50
N ARG A 219 24.29 16.68 21.63
CA ARG A 219 22.94 16.06 21.61
C ARG A 219 22.97 14.54 21.33
N ALA A 220 24.09 14.00 20.82
CA ALA A 220 24.31 12.59 20.53
C ALA A 220 24.77 11.76 21.74
N ASP A 221 24.72 12.24 23.00
CA ASP A 221 24.94 11.37 24.17
C ASP A 221 23.92 10.22 24.24
N LYS A 222 22.71 10.43 23.67
CA LYS A 222 21.69 9.39 23.42
C LYS A 222 21.70 8.85 21.97
N GLY A 223 22.73 9.18 21.19
CA GLY A 223 22.85 8.82 19.78
C GLY A 223 23.18 7.35 19.55
N PRO A 224 23.03 6.85 18.31
CA PRO A 224 23.27 5.46 17.94
C PRO A 224 24.72 5.06 18.21
N ARG A 225 24.93 3.86 18.74
CA ARG A 225 26.27 3.35 19.04
C ARG A 225 27.07 3.06 17.77
N VAL A 226 26.40 2.46 16.81
CA VAL A 226 26.96 2.05 15.52
C VAL A 226 26.41 2.98 14.45
N MET A 227 27.31 3.54 13.65
CA MET A 227 26.98 4.36 12.50
C MET A 227 27.57 3.75 11.24
N VAL A 228 26.79 3.71 10.16
CA VAL A 228 27.23 3.19 8.87
C VAL A 228 27.10 4.26 7.80
N LEU A 229 28.24 4.65 7.23
CA LEU A 229 28.34 5.58 6.12
C LEU A 229 28.24 4.83 4.79
N LEU A 230 27.14 5.03 4.08
CA LEU A 230 26.82 4.38 2.81
C LEU A 230 27.02 5.33 1.63
N GLY A 231 27.84 4.93 0.67
CA GLY A 231 28.04 5.69 -0.57
C GLY A 231 28.60 4.82 -1.68
N LYS A 232 28.33 5.20 -2.94
CA LYS A 232 28.88 4.49 -4.12
C LYS A 232 30.42 4.57 -4.15
N ALA A 233 31.05 3.78 -5.01
CA ALA A 233 32.49 3.90 -5.25
C ALA A 233 32.81 5.32 -5.76
N GLY A 234 33.98 5.86 -5.41
CA GLY A 234 34.38 7.21 -5.83
C GLY A 234 33.71 8.38 -5.10
N MET A 235 32.75 8.11 -4.20
CA MET A 235 32.04 9.17 -3.46
C MET A 235 32.88 9.83 -2.33
N GLY A 236 34.05 9.30 -2.00
CA GLY A 236 34.94 9.91 -1.00
C GLY A 236 34.77 9.39 0.44
N LYS A 237 34.26 8.15 0.62
CA LYS A 237 34.14 7.50 1.93
C LYS A 237 35.48 7.42 2.68
N THR A 238 36.51 6.82 2.05
CA THR A 238 37.88 6.75 2.59
C THR A 238 38.50 8.13 2.79
N THR A 239 38.17 9.10 1.93
CA THR A 239 38.61 10.49 2.08
C THR A 239 38.05 11.10 3.36
N LEU A 240 36.76 10.88 3.63
CA LEU A 240 36.08 11.37 4.81
C LEU A 240 36.63 10.74 6.10
N THR A 241 36.90 9.43 6.12
CA THR A 241 37.44 8.75 7.31
C THR A 241 38.84 9.24 7.66
N ARG A 242 39.72 9.43 6.67
CA ARG A 242 41.06 10.01 6.86
C ARG A 242 40.99 11.48 7.31
N TRP A 243 40.09 12.26 6.70
CA TRP A 243 39.84 13.63 7.10
C TRP A 243 39.34 13.73 8.56
N LEU A 244 38.44 12.83 8.99
CA LEU A 244 38.01 12.73 10.40
C LEU A 244 39.18 12.44 11.34
N CYS A 245 40.10 11.55 10.96
CA CYS A 245 41.31 11.27 11.75
C CYS A 245 42.17 12.53 11.89
N GLN A 246 42.35 13.28 10.80
CA GLN A 246 43.09 14.55 10.82
C GLN A 246 42.40 15.57 11.75
N LYS A 247 41.08 15.75 11.63
CA LYS A 247 40.32 16.68 12.49
C LYS A 247 40.35 16.32 13.97
N TRP A 248 40.28 15.04 14.29
CA TRP A 248 40.49 14.56 15.65
C TRP A 248 41.90 14.91 16.14
N ALA A 249 42.92 14.69 15.30
CA ALA A 249 44.30 14.99 15.63
C ALA A 249 44.55 16.50 15.83
N ASP A 250 43.86 17.36 15.07
CA ASP A 250 43.85 18.82 15.22
C ASP A 250 43.05 19.30 16.45
N GLY A 251 42.28 18.42 17.09
CA GLY A 251 41.49 18.75 18.29
C GLY A 251 40.09 19.25 18.04
N GLN A 252 39.57 19.06 16.83
CA GLN A 252 38.20 19.46 16.45
C GLN A 252 37.15 18.39 16.80
N LEU A 253 37.56 17.24 17.36
CA LEU A 253 36.70 16.15 17.87
C LEU A 253 37.08 15.80 19.32
N ASP A 254 37.00 16.79 20.19
CA ASP A 254 37.43 16.77 21.60
C ASP A 254 36.69 15.76 22.50
N ARG A 255 35.47 15.38 22.14
CA ARG A 255 34.71 14.30 22.82
C ARG A 255 35.44 12.95 22.82
N PHE A 256 36.25 12.68 21.79
CA PHE A 256 36.97 11.42 21.66
C PHE A 256 38.41 11.58 22.13
N GLN A 257 38.77 10.85 23.17
CA GLN A 257 40.14 10.76 23.67
C GLN A 257 41.00 9.80 22.85
N ALA A 258 40.40 8.83 22.16
CA ALA A 258 41.09 7.91 21.25
C ALA A 258 40.28 7.68 19.97
N LEU A 259 40.95 7.66 18.83
CA LEU A 259 40.38 7.33 17.53
C LEU A 259 41.29 6.32 16.83
N PHE A 260 40.70 5.24 16.32
CA PHE A 260 41.40 4.22 15.53
C PHE A 260 40.73 4.06 14.17
N LEU A 261 41.53 3.99 13.10
CA LEU A 261 41.08 3.72 11.74
C LEU A 261 41.63 2.38 11.27
N PHE A 262 40.73 1.46 10.91
CA PHE A 262 41.06 0.15 10.36
C PHE A 262 40.51 0.04 8.94
N GLU A 263 41.37 -0.25 7.97
CA GLU A 263 40.97 -0.45 6.57
C GLU A 263 40.84 -1.95 6.30
N PHE A 264 39.66 -2.43 5.88
CA PHE A 264 39.41 -3.87 5.67
C PHE A 264 40.35 -4.48 4.62
N ARG A 265 40.68 -3.73 3.56
CA ARG A 265 41.75 -4.10 2.62
C ARG A 265 43.07 -4.52 3.27
N GLN A 266 43.48 -3.86 4.35
CA GLN A 266 44.70 -4.20 5.08
C GLN A 266 44.45 -5.39 6.01
N LEU A 267 43.32 -5.39 6.71
CA LEU A 267 42.93 -6.48 7.61
C LEU A 267 42.82 -7.83 6.90
N ASN A 268 42.43 -7.83 5.64
CA ASN A 268 42.34 -9.03 4.79
C ASN A 268 43.70 -9.67 4.47
N LEU A 269 44.82 -8.97 4.67
CA LEU A 269 46.16 -9.49 4.41
C LEU A 269 46.70 -10.32 5.58
N LEU A 270 46.00 -10.30 6.71
CA LEU A 270 46.39 -11.01 7.91
C LEU A 270 45.85 -12.43 7.85
N ALA A 271 46.75 -13.41 7.84
CA ALA A 271 46.40 -14.83 7.84
C ALA A 271 45.97 -15.34 9.24
N GLU A 272 46.32 -14.61 10.30
CA GLU A 272 46.14 -15.03 11.70
C GLU A 272 44.87 -14.46 12.34
N ALA A 273 44.26 -15.23 13.23
CA ALA A 273 43.14 -14.78 14.06
C ALA A 273 43.62 -13.75 15.09
N LEU A 274 42.89 -12.64 15.23
CA LEU A 274 43.28 -11.48 16.03
C LEU A 274 42.47 -11.38 17.32
N THR A 275 43.11 -10.90 18.38
CA THR A 275 42.45 -10.42 19.61
C THR A 275 42.25 -8.91 19.57
N LEU A 276 41.38 -8.36 20.42
CA LEU A 276 41.16 -6.90 20.52
C LEU A 276 42.46 -6.12 20.80
N PRO A 277 43.37 -6.55 21.71
CA PRO A 277 44.62 -5.84 21.95
C PRO A 277 45.55 -5.86 20.72
N GLN A 278 45.62 -6.97 20.00
CA GLN A 278 46.39 -7.07 18.75
C GLN A 278 45.83 -6.12 17.69
N LEU A 279 44.50 -6.02 17.55
CA LEU A 279 43.87 -5.07 16.65
C LEU A 279 44.22 -3.61 17.02
N LEU A 280 44.14 -3.24 18.29
CA LEU A 280 44.38 -1.86 18.74
C LEU A 280 45.87 -1.46 18.73
N PHE A 281 46.77 -2.37 19.09
CA PHE A 281 48.17 -2.03 19.37
C PHE A 281 49.16 -2.56 18.33
N ASP A 282 48.98 -3.78 17.83
CA ASP A 282 49.96 -4.39 16.92
C ASP A 282 49.71 -3.96 15.45
N LEU A 283 48.46 -3.70 15.07
CA LEU A 283 48.11 -3.24 13.72
C LEU A 283 48.12 -1.71 13.54
N TYR A 284 48.02 -0.95 14.64
CA TYR A 284 47.91 0.51 14.56
C TYR A 284 49.14 1.25 15.11
N LEU A 285 49.24 1.33 16.45
CA LEU A 285 50.38 1.93 17.16
C LEU A 285 50.51 1.27 18.54
N ARG A 286 51.69 0.70 18.85
CA ARG A 286 51.91 0.01 20.11
C ARG A 286 52.30 0.97 21.25
N PRO A 287 51.74 0.81 22.46
CA PRO A 287 52.24 1.49 23.65
C PRO A 287 53.71 1.14 23.91
N GLU A 288 54.54 2.15 24.21
CA GLU A 288 55.95 1.95 24.59
C GLU A 288 56.07 1.21 25.92
N GLU A 289 55.17 1.49 26.86
CA GLU A 289 55.16 0.91 28.20
C GLU A 289 53.73 0.54 28.60
N GLY A 290 53.58 -0.60 29.29
CA GLY A 290 52.31 -1.02 29.91
C GLY A 290 51.10 -1.17 28.96
N PRO A 291 51.16 -2.02 27.92
CA PRO A 291 50.02 -2.22 27.01
C PRO A 291 48.73 -2.64 27.71
N ASP A 292 48.83 -3.53 28.72
CA ASP A 292 47.66 -3.95 29.52
C ASP A 292 47.07 -2.81 30.36
N ALA A 293 47.93 -1.91 30.85
CA ALA A 293 47.51 -0.72 31.58
C ALA A 293 46.75 0.27 30.68
N VAL A 294 47.24 0.44 29.44
CA VAL A 294 46.58 1.26 28.43
C VAL A 294 45.24 0.65 28.01
N LEU A 295 45.19 -0.68 27.78
CA LEU A 295 43.95 -1.39 27.45
C LEU A 295 42.90 -1.21 28.55
N GLN A 296 43.27 -1.45 29.81
CA GLN A 296 42.39 -1.28 30.96
C GLN A 296 41.89 0.18 31.09
N TYR A 297 42.70 1.16 30.70
CA TYR A 297 42.27 2.56 30.65
C TYR A 297 41.23 2.79 29.54
N LEU A 298 41.46 2.25 28.33
CA LEU A 298 40.52 2.36 27.21
C LEU A 298 39.18 1.70 27.54
N GLU A 299 39.17 0.53 28.19
CA GLU A 299 37.95 -0.15 28.65
C GLU A 299 37.13 0.68 29.64
N ARG A 300 37.80 1.29 30.63
CA ARG A 300 37.14 2.15 31.63
C ARG A 300 36.58 3.45 31.03
N ASN A 301 37.15 3.90 29.91
CA ASN A 301 36.81 5.16 29.26
C ASN A 301 36.28 4.94 27.83
N ALA A 302 35.64 3.79 27.57
CA ALA A 302 35.21 3.38 26.24
C ALA A 302 34.31 4.40 25.54
N LYS A 303 33.51 5.18 26.30
CA LYS A 303 32.65 6.26 25.76
C LYS A 303 33.41 7.34 24.98
N GLY A 304 34.69 7.53 25.30
CA GLY A 304 35.57 8.47 24.61
C GLY A 304 36.39 7.82 23.49
N VAL A 305 36.07 6.58 23.08
CA VAL A 305 36.77 5.85 22.01
C VAL A 305 35.89 5.75 20.77
N LEU A 306 36.44 6.17 19.62
CA LEU A 306 35.85 6.00 18.29
C LEU A 306 36.67 5.00 17.47
N LEU A 307 36.01 3.97 16.96
CA LEU A 307 36.60 2.97 16.08
C LEU A 307 35.98 3.13 14.68
N ILE A 308 36.80 3.44 13.69
CA ILE A 308 36.39 3.59 12.29
C ILE A 308 36.85 2.37 11.50
N PHE A 309 35.92 1.71 10.82
CA PHE A 309 36.18 0.59 9.92
C PHE A 309 35.86 1.00 8.48
N ASP A 310 36.88 1.15 7.64
CA ASP A 310 36.72 1.57 6.24
C ASP A 310 36.65 0.36 5.30
N GLY A 311 35.65 0.33 4.42
CA GLY A 311 35.51 -0.65 3.34
C GLY A 311 34.95 -2.01 3.75
N LEU A 312 33.85 -2.05 4.53
CA LEU A 312 33.21 -3.31 4.95
C LEU A 312 32.89 -4.27 3.79
N GLU A 313 32.62 -3.74 2.59
CA GLU A 313 32.34 -4.55 1.40
C GLU A 313 33.53 -5.38 0.93
N GLU A 314 34.74 -5.04 1.38
CA GLU A 314 35.99 -5.69 1.00
C GLU A 314 36.30 -6.91 1.91
N ALA A 315 35.52 -7.17 2.97
CA ALA A 315 35.79 -8.26 3.91
C ALA A 315 35.70 -9.65 3.24
N LEU A 316 36.81 -10.38 3.19
CA LEU A 316 36.93 -11.65 2.45
C LEU A 316 36.32 -12.86 3.17
N HIS A 317 36.35 -12.87 4.51
CA HIS A 317 35.96 -14.03 5.31
C HIS A 317 34.55 -13.85 5.88
N PRO A 318 33.57 -14.68 5.50
CA PRO A 318 32.22 -14.61 6.05
C PRO A 318 32.22 -14.91 7.55
N HIS A 319 31.34 -14.22 8.29
CA HIS A 319 31.14 -14.46 9.72
C HIS A 319 30.61 -15.88 9.93
N PRO A 320 31.29 -16.76 10.70
CA PRO A 320 30.72 -18.06 11.03
C PRO A 320 29.43 -17.85 11.84
N ARG A 321 28.29 -18.30 11.29
CA ARG A 321 27.00 -18.26 11.97
C ARG A 321 27.05 -19.22 13.15
N GLY A 322 26.95 -18.68 14.38
CA GLY A 322 26.61 -19.46 15.56
C GLY A 322 27.71 -19.67 16.61
N GLU A 323 28.95 -19.18 16.40
CA GLU A 323 29.98 -19.30 17.44
C GLU A 323 30.02 -18.07 18.34
N THR A 324 29.48 -18.20 19.55
CA THR A 324 29.80 -17.31 20.68
C THR A 324 31.20 -17.65 21.19
N ALA A 325 32.23 -17.31 20.41
CA ALA A 325 33.58 -17.28 20.94
C ALA A 325 33.63 -16.21 22.05
N GLY A 326 34.31 -16.52 23.16
CA GLY A 326 34.39 -15.60 24.32
C GLY A 326 34.95 -14.22 23.93
N PRO A 327 34.68 -13.17 24.71
CA PRO A 327 35.11 -11.79 24.39
C PRO A 327 36.63 -11.60 24.25
N GLU A 328 37.45 -12.59 24.60
CA GLU A 328 38.91 -12.55 24.44
C GLU A 328 39.46 -13.60 23.45
N ALA A 329 38.59 -14.39 22.81
CA ALA A 329 39.02 -15.41 21.86
C ALA A 329 39.53 -14.77 20.55
N PRO A 330 40.67 -15.24 19.99
CA PRO A 330 41.16 -14.74 18.71
C PRO A 330 40.18 -15.11 17.60
N GLY A 331 39.89 -14.17 16.70
CA GLY A 331 38.98 -14.38 15.58
C GLY A 331 39.31 -13.51 14.35
N PRO A 332 38.65 -13.76 13.21
CA PRO A 332 38.84 -12.92 12.03
C PRO A 332 38.38 -11.49 12.30
N ALA A 333 38.92 -10.51 11.57
CA ALA A 333 38.64 -9.09 11.80
C ALA A 333 37.13 -8.74 11.77
N LEU A 334 36.35 -9.42 10.92
CA LEU A 334 34.90 -9.25 10.85
C LEU A 334 34.16 -9.74 12.12
N ALA A 335 34.70 -10.75 12.81
CA ALA A 335 34.17 -11.22 14.10
C ALA A 335 34.44 -10.21 15.22
N LEU A 336 35.64 -9.61 15.26
CA LEU A 336 35.94 -8.52 16.19
C LEU A 336 35.06 -7.30 15.93
N PHE A 337 34.87 -6.93 14.66
CA PHE A 337 33.94 -5.86 14.27
C PHE A 337 32.50 -6.14 14.76
N SER A 338 32.02 -7.37 14.60
CA SER A 338 30.71 -7.81 15.11
C SER A 338 30.62 -7.67 16.64
N GLY A 339 31.64 -8.11 17.38
CA GLY A 339 31.69 -7.99 18.83
C GLY A 339 31.72 -6.54 19.32
N LEU A 340 32.43 -5.65 18.61
CA LEU A 340 32.43 -4.21 18.87
C LEU A 340 31.07 -3.58 18.59
N CYS A 341 30.38 -3.98 17.51
CA CYS A 341 29.03 -3.50 17.21
C CYS A 341 28.00 -3.91 18.27
N ARG A 342 28.06 -5.17 18.74
CA ARG A 342 27.15 -5.73 19.76
C ARG A 342 27.49 -5.28 21.18
N GLY A 343 28.76 -4.97 21.46
CA GLY A 343 29.22 -4.55 22.81
C GLY A 343 29.64 -5.65 23.72
N THR A 344 29.82 -6.84 23.17
CA THR A 344 30.61 -7.88 23.82
C THR A 344 32.08 -7.47 23.91
N LEU A 345 32.56 -6.62 22.99
CA LEU A 345 33.89 -6.02 23.00
C LEU A 345 33.80 -4.50 23.22
N LEU A 346 34.65 -3.99 24.12
CA LEU A 346 34.80 -2.56 24.48
C LEU A 346 33.44 -1.84 24.69
N PRO A 347 32.63 -2.25 25.69
CA PRO A 347 31.27 -1.74 25.87
C PRO A 347 31.25 -0.23 26.10
N GLY A 348 30.46 0.48 25.28
CA GLY A 348 30.31 1.93 25.34
C GLY A 348 31.10 2.72 24.28
N CYS A 349 31.98 2.07 23.51
CA CYS A 349 32.63 2.71 22.36
C CYS A 349 31.65 3.05 21.23
N ARG A 350 32.00 4.07 20.43
CA ARG A 350 31.34 4.40 19.18
C ARG A 350 32.02 3.64 18.04
N VAL A 351 31.24 3.03 17.18
CA VAL A 351 31.73 2.36 15.97
C VAL A 351 31.18 3.07 14.75
N MET A 352 32.05 3.50 13.86
CA MET A 352 31.69 4.02 12.55
C MET A 352 32.21 3.04 11.50
N ALA A 353 31.39 2.68 10.52
CA ALA A 353 31.83 1.86 9.40
C ALA A 353 31.48 2.52 8.08
N THR A 354 32.30 2.33 7.05
CA THR A 354 31.95 2.70 5.68
C THR A 354 31.62 1.45 4.88
N SER A 355 30.63 1.56 4.00
CA SER A 355 30.32 0.49 3.07
C SER A 355 29.68 0.99 1.79
N ARG A 356 29.68 0.14 0.77
CA ARG A 356 28.77 0.31 -0.35
C ARG A 356 27.35 -0.05 0.08
N PRO A 357 26.36 0.72 -0.37
CA PRO A 357 24.98 0.32 -0.19
C PRO A 357 24.70 -1.09 -0.74
N GLY A 358 23.86 -1.88 -0.05
CA GLY A 358 23.50 -3.25 -0.46
C GLY A 358 24.57 -4.32 -0.18
N LYS A 359 25.74 -3.93 0.37
CA LYS A 359 26.86 -4.83 0.71
C LYS A 359 27.12 -4.91 2.22
N LEU A 360 26.10 -4.64 3.03
CA LEU A 360 26.22 -4.63 4.48
C LEU A 360 26.19 -6.06 5.05
N PRO A 361 27.10 -6.39 5.99
CA PRO A 361 27.10 -7.69 6.64
C PRO A 361 25.96 -7.82 7.65
N ASP A 362 25.47 -9.04 7.86
CA ASP A 362 24.41 -9.37 8.84
C ASP A 362 24.80 -9.07 10.31
N CYS A 363 26.07 -8.74 10.58
CA CYS A 363 26.55 -8.49 11.94
C CYS A 363 26.20 -7.10 12.52
N LEU A 364 25.63 -6.21 11.70
CA LEU A 364 25.21 -4.88 12.16
C LEU A 364 23.92 -4.96 12.99
N PRO A 365 23.81 -4.23 14.11
CA PRO A 365 22.61 -4.21 14.94
C PRO A 365 21.47 -3.45 14.24
N THR A 366 20.22 -3.80 14.55
CA THR A 366 19.01 -3.14 14.03
C THR A 366 18.96 -1.64 14.33
N GLU A 367 19.59 -1.23 15.43
CA GLU A 367 19.69 0.18 15.87
C GLU A 367 20.83 0.96 15.18
N ALA A 368 21.60 0.33 14.29
CA ALA A 368 22.69 0.99 13.58
C ALA A 368 22.11 2.12 12.70
N ALA A 369 22.57 3.35 12.95
CA ALA A 369 22.13 4.46 12.16
C ALA A 369 22.91 4.53 10.85
N THR A 370 22.20 4.80 9.77
CA THR A 370 22.77 4.84 8.43
C THR A 370 22.87 6.29 7.96
N VAL A 371 23.98 6.67 7.34
CA VAL A 371 24.19 7.99 6.73
C VAL A 371 24.55 7.78 5.27
N HIS A 372 23.79 8.35 4.35
CA HIS A 372 24.11 8.34 2.93
C HIS A 372 25.11 9.46 2.61
N LEU A 373 26.13 9.13 1.82
CA LEU A 373 27.11 10.05 1.26
C LEU A 373 26.88 10.15 -0.25
N TRP A 374 26.42 11.33 -0.69
CA TRP A 374 25.96 11.58 -2.05
C TRP A 374 27.02 12.21 -2.99
N GLY A 375 28.14 12.71 -2.44
CA GLY A 375 29.19 13.36 -3.23
C GLY A 375 29.05 14.87 -3.24
N PHE A 376 29.30 15.52 -4.38
CA PHE A 376 29.28 16.96 -4.56
C PHE A 376 28.04 17.42 -5.34
N ASP A 377 27.44 18.53 -4.91
CA ASP A 377 26.55 19.33 -5.75
C ASP A 377 27.35 20.32 -6.60
N GLY A 378 26.67 21.04 -7.49
CA GLY A 378 27.30 22.05 -8.36
C GLY A 378 28.24 23.01 -7.62
N PRO A 379 27.80 23.66 -6.53
CA PRO A 379 28.67 24.52 -5.73
C PRO A 379 29.92 23.82 -5.18
N ARG A 380 29.79 22.61 -4.63
CA ARG A 380 30.95 21.84 -4.13
C ARG A 380 31.90 21.39 -5.24
N VAL A 381 31.39 21.09 -6.44
CA VAL A 381 32.23 20.84 -7.62
C VAL A 381 33.05 22.07 -7.96
N GLU A 382 32.41 23.24 -8.04
CA GLU A 382 33.10 24.50 -8.33
C GLU A 382 34.13 24.85 -7.25
N GLU A 383 33.81 24.61 -5.98
CA GLU A 383 34.74 24.78 -4.87
C GLU A 383 35.95 23.83 -4.97
N TYR A 384 35.71 22.55 -5.29
CA TYR A 384 36.77 21.56 -5.45
C TYR A 384 37.72 21.95 -6.57
N VAL A 385 37.18 22.31 -7.73
CA VAL A 385 37.94 22.79 -8.90
C VAL A 385 38.71 24.06 -8.51
N GLY A 386 38.06 24.97 -7.78
CA GLY A 386 38.65 26.20 -7.28
C GLY A 386 39.86 25.99 -6.37
N ARG A 387 39.82 24.96 -5.52
CA ARG A 387 40.95 24.57 -4.64
C ARG A 387 42.03 23.78 -5.38
N PHE A 388 41.68 23.07 -6.47
CA PHE A 388 42.62 22.27 -7.26
C PHE A 388 43.51 23.12 -8.18
N PHE A 389 42.99 24.22 -8.72
CA PHE A 389 43.73 25.14 -9.58
C PHE A 389 44.20 26.37 -8.80
N SER A 390 45.49 26.43 -8.51
CA SER A 390 46.10 27.54 -7.75
C SER A 390 46.17 28.84 -8.56
N ASN A 391 46.21 28.75 -9.90
CA ASN A 391 46.33 29.90 -10.80
C ASN A 391 44.96 30.39 -11.27
N GLN A 392 44.70 31.70 -11.17
CA GLN A 392 43.38 32.29 -11.46
C GLN A 392 42.88 32.05 -12.90
N PRO A 393 43.67 32.24 -13.97
CA PRO A 393 43.19 32.04 -15.35
C PRO A 393 42.88 30.56 -15.64
N ALA A 394 43.72 29.64 -15.16
CA ALA A 394 43.49 28.20 -15.32
C ALA A 394 42.24 27.76 -14.54
N ARG A 395 42.01 28.32 -13.35
CA ARG A 395 40.81 28.08 -12.54
C ARG A 395 39.55 28.57 -13.26
N GLU A 396 39.55 29.78 -13.80
CA GLU A 396 38.40 30.33 -14.53
C GLU A 396 38.10 29.55 -15.80
N ALA A 397 39.13 29.16 -16.56
CA ALA A 397 38.98 28.33 -17.75
C ALA A 397 38.41 26.93 -17.42
N ALA A 398 38.92 26.27 -16.36
CA ALA A 398 38.40 24.98 -15.91
C ALA A 398 36.93 25.05 -15.48
N LEU A 399 36.55 26.09 -14.75
CA LEU A 399 35.16 26.32 -14.34
C LEU A 399 34.25 26.63 -15.53
N ALA A 400 34.73 27.40 -16.52
CA ALA A 400 33.97 27.70 -17.73
C ALA A 400 33.63 26.42 -18.51
N GLU A 401 34.59 25.51 -18.68
CA GLU A 401 34.38 24.21 -19.33
C GLU A 401 33.34 23.35 -18.61
N LEU A 402 33.41 23.27 -17.27
CA LEU A 402 32.42 22.51 -16.48
C LEU A 402 31.02 23.15 -16.50
N ARG A 403 30.93 24.48 -16.54
CA ARG A 403 29.64 25.20 -16.62
C ARG A 403 28.98 25.08 -17.99
N ALA A 404 29.79 25.01 -19.06
CA ALA A 404 29.30 24.87 -20.42
C ALA A 404 28.60 23.52 -20.66
N ASN A 405 29.00 22.46 -19.95
CA ASN A 405 28.48 21.12 -20.16
C ASN A 405 27.84 20.50 -18.90
N ARG A 406 26.51 20.41 -18.92
CA ARG A 406 25.70 19.85 -17.82
C ARG A 406 26.05 18.40 -17.49
N HIS A 407 26.39 17.58 -18.49
CA HIS A 407 26.74 16.18 -18.29
C HIS A 407 28.09 16.02 -17.57
N LEU A 408 29.09 16.84 -17.94
CA LEU A 408 30.39 16.87 -17.25
C LEU A 408 30.26 17.35 -15.81
N ARG A 409 29.46 18.40 -15.57
CA ARG A 409 29.17 18.87 -14.21
C ARG A 409 28.52 17.79 -13.36
N SER A 410 27.58 17.03 -13.93
CA SER A 410 26.95 15.87 -13.30
C SER A 410 27.96 14.77 -12.97
N MET A 411 28.84 14.43 -13.92
CA MET A 411 29.88 13.43 -13.71
C MET A 411 30.78 13.81 -12.53
N CYS A 412 31.12 15.10 -12.42
CA CYS A 412 31.93 15.65 -11.33
C CYS A 412 31.23 15.63 -9.96
N ALA A 413 29.94 15.30 -9.87
CA ALA A 413 29.29 15.06 -8.59
C ALA A 413 29.96 13.92 -7.80
N ALA A 414 30.59 12.95 -8.49
CA ALA A 414 31.47 11.98 -7.85
C ALA A 414 32.88 12.61 -7.66
N PRO A 415 33.37 12.79 -6.42
CA PRO A 415 34.68 13.40 -6.14
C PRO A 415 35.84 12.75 -6.88
N ALA A 416 35.84 11.41 -7.02
CA ALA A 416 36.86 10.71 -7.78
C ALA A 416 36.88 11.13 -9.26
N LEU A 417 35.72 11.27 -9.90
CA LEU A 417 35.60 11.70 -11.29
C LEU A 417 35.91 13.19 -11.46
N CYS A 418 35.50 14.03 -10.51
CA CYS A 418 35.87 15.44 -10.47
C CYS A 418 37.39 15.62 -10.47
N ARG A 419 38.11 14.79 -9.71
CA ARG A 419 39.57 14.77 -9.72
C ARG A 419 40.14 14.35 -11.09
N ILE A 420 39.58 13.34 -11.75
CA ILE A 420 40.01 12.93 -13.09
C ILE A 420 39.82 14.09 -14.09
N ALA A 421 38.65 14.72 -14.08
CA ALA A 421 38.37 15.90 -14.90
C ALA A 421 39.39 17.03 -14.67
N CYS A 422 39.69 17.33 -13.40
CA CYS A 422 40.70 18.33 -13.05
C CYS A 422 42.12 17.96 -13.52
N LEU A 423 42.50 16.67 -13.45
CA LEU A 423 43.78 16.18 -13.97
C LEU A 423 43.87 16.36 -15.49
N CYS A 424 42.83 15.97 -16.24
CA CYS A 424 42.78 16.18 -17.69
C CYS A 424 42.90 17.68 -18.03
N LEU A 425 42.08 18.53 -17.41
CA LEU A 425 42.10 19.97 -17.65
C LEU A 425 43.46 20.61 -17.33
N ARG A 426 44.17 20.15 -16.29
CA ARG A 426 45.51 20.64 -15.95
C ARG A 426 46.52 20.44 -17.09
N HIS A 427 46.39 19.38 -17.89
CA HIS A 427 47.26 19.12 -19.02
C HIS A 427 46.77 19.76 -20.32
N LEU A 428 45.45 19.94 -20.49
CA LEU A 428 44.87 20.52 -21.71
C LEU A 428 44.97 22.06 -21.73
N LEU A 429 44.79 22.72 -20.58
CA LEU A 429 44.73 24.19 -20.49
C LEU A 429 46.02 24.92 -20.90
N PRO A 430 47.24 24.44 -20.57
CA PRO A 430 48.48 25.15 -20.93
C PRO A 430 48.78 25.22 -22.43
N ASP A 431 48.27 24.27 -23.23
CA ASP A 431 48.56 24.15 -24.66
C ASP A 431 47.55 24.93 -25.55
N LEU A 432 46.58 25.65 -24.96
CA LEU A 432 45.50 26.31 -25.70
C LEU A 432 45.75 27.79 -25.98
N SER A 433 45.44 28.20 -27.20
CA SER A 433 45.35 29.63 -27.57
C SER A 433 44.07 30.26 -27.00
N PRO A 434 44.03 31.58 -26.69
CA PRO A 434 42.83 32.24 -26.20
C PRO A 434 41.64 32.01 -27.15
N GLY A 435 40.57 31.35 -26.66
CA GLY A 435 39.35 31.06 -27.43
C GLY A 435 39.19 29.61 -27.91
N GLN A 436 40.18 28.72 -27.73
CA GLN A 436 40.01 27.28 -27.97
C GLN A 436 39.47 26.56 -26.72
N SER A 437 38.52 25.65 -26.91
CA SER A 437 37.91 24.87 -25.82
C SER A 437 38.79 23.67 -25.42
N ALA A 438 39.03 23.52 -24.12
CA ALA A 438 39.78 22.43 -23.50
C ALA A 438 38.91 21.18 -23.28
N ALA A 439 37.92 20.95 -24.15
CA ALA A 439 36.74 20.16 -23.82
C ALA A 439 37.10 18.76 -23.30
N LEU A 440 36.66 18.48 -22.07
CA LEU A 440 36.61 17.12 -21.55
C LEU A 440 35.67 16.28 -22.41
N LEU A 441 36.03 15.01 -22.58
CA LEU A 441 35.25 14.11 -23.41
C LEU A 441 33.90 13.74 -22.75
N PRO A 442 32.85 13.46 -23.53
CA PRO A 442 31.49 13.35 -23.02
C PRO A 442 31.24 12.17 -22.08
N THR A 443 32.07 11.11 -22.07
CA THR A 443 31.82 9.91 -21.23
C THR A 443 32.89 9.69 -20.17
N VAL A 444 32.57 8.91 -19.14
CA VAL A 444 33.54 8.59 -18.07
C VAL A 444 34.73 7.86 -18.66
N THR A 445 34.48 6.84 -19.49
CA THR A 445 35.54 6.02 -20.09
C THR A 445 36.48 6.84 -20.96
N GLN A 446 35.92 7.74 -21.78
CA GLN A 446 36.73 8.61 -22.63
C GLN A 446 37.60 9.57 -21.81
N ASN A 447 37.11 10.08 -20.68
CA ASN A 447 37.93 10.89 -19.77
C ASN A 447 39.09 10.09 -19.15
N TYR A 448 38.89 8.79 -18.86
CA TYR A 448 39.98 7.92 -18.41
C TYR A 448 41.01 7.68 -19.52
N VAL A 449 40.57 7.48 -20.77
CA VAL A 449 41.48 7.40 -21.93
C VAL A 449 42.26 8.71 -22.08
N GLN A 450 41.57 9.86 -22.02
CA GLN A 450 42.19 11.19 -22.10
C GLN A 450 43.18 11.42 -20.96
N MET A 451 42.88 10.97 -19.74
CA MET A 451 43.80 11.03 -18.60
C MET A 451 45.08 10.23 -18.88
N VAL A 452 44.97 8.99 -19.36
CA VAL A 452 46.15 8.16 -19.68
C VAL A 452 46.99 8.81 -20.79
N LEU A 453 46.35 9.35 -21.83
CA LEU A 453 47.02 10.08 -22.90
C LEU A 453 47.73 11.33 -22.37
N ALA A 454 47.10 12.09 -21.47
CA ALA A 454 47.64 13.32 -20.90
C ALA A 454 48.81 13.09 -19.92
N LEU A 455 48.78 12.00 -19.15
CA LEU A 455 49.84 11.65 -18.20
C LEU A 455 51.09 11.10 -18.89
N SER A 456 50.97 10.64 -20.14
CA SER A 456 52.08 10.02 -20.86
C SER A 456 53.06 11.08 -21.39
N PRO A 457 54.38 10.94 -21.17
CA PRO A 457 55.37 11.86 -21.73
C PRO A 457 55.26 11.91 -23.25
N ARG A 458 55.36 13.11 -23.85
CA ARG A 458 55.28 13.33 -25.31
C ARG A 458 56.26 12.37 -26.02
N GLY A 459 55.73 11.32 -26.66
CA GLY A 459 56.49 10.42 -27.54
C GLY A 459 56.86 9.03 -27.00
N TYR A 460 56.51 8.63 -25.77
CA TYR A 460 56.78 7.26 -25.29
C TYR A 460 55.66 6.74 -24.38
N GLN A 461 54.72 5.98 -24.95
CA GLN A 461 53.87 5.07 -24.18
C GLN A 461 54.42 3.66 -24.35
N PRO A 462 54.97 3.01 -23.31
CA PRO A 462 55.16 1.58 -23.36
C PRO A 462 53.77 0.92 -23.28
N ALA A 463 53.12 0.73 -24.44
CA ALA A 463 51.84 0.04 -24.57
C ALA A 463 51.84 -1.31 -23.83
N GLU A 464 53.00 -1.97 -23.83
CA GLU A 464 53.28 -3.18 -23.06
C GLU A 464 53.15 -2.99 -21.54
N ALA A 465 53.71 -1.92 -20.95
CA ALA A 465 53.61 -1.67 -19.51
C ALA A 465 52.18 -1.32 -19.08
N LEU A 466 51.43 -0.58 -19.91
CA LEU A 466 50.02 -0.28 -19.64
C LEU A 466 49.16 -1.54 -19.74
N ARG A 467 49.41 -2.40 -20.73
CA ARG A 467 48.70 -3.69 -20.90
C ARG A 467 49.02 -4.65 -19.75
N GLY A 468 50.27 -4.68 -19.30
CA GLY A 468 50.71 -5.47 -18.15
C GLY A 468 50.11 -4.98 -16.84
N LEU A 469 50.04 -3.66 -16.61
CA LEU A 469 49.28 -3.12 -15.47
C LEU A 469 47.79 -3.49 -15.55
N GLY A 470 47.21 -3.51 -16.75
CA GLY A 470 45.85 -3.96 -16.97
C GLY A 470 45.62 -5.45 -16.65
N GLU A 471 46.61 -6.30 -16.91
CA GLU A 471 46.56 -7.72 -16.51
C GLU A 471 46.60 -7.87 -14.99
N VAL A 472 47.52 -7.16 -14.32
CA VAL A 472 47.60 -7.10 -12.85
C VAL A 472 46.27 -6.63 -12.26
N ALA A 473 45.67 -5.60 -12.87
CA ALA A 473 44.37 -5.08 -12.46
C ALA A 473 43.27 -6.15 -12.58
N LEU A 474 43.18 -6.84 -13.71
CA LEU A 474 42.19 -7.90 -13.96
C LEU A 474 42.36 -9.07 -12.99
N ARG A 475 43.58 -9.60 -12.82
CA ARG A 475 43.86 -10.68 -11.84
C ARG A 475 43.54 -10.26 -10.41
N GLY A 476 43.86 -9.01 -10.06
CA GLY A 476 43.50 -8.44 -8.77
C GLY A 476 41.98 -8.42 -8.57
N LEU A 477 41.21 -8.03 -9.58
CA LEU A 477 39.77 -8.09 -9.51
C LEU A 477 39.27 -9.55 -9.36
N GLU A 478 39.84 -10.53 -10.07
CA GLU A 478 39.42 -11.96 -10.04
C GLU A 478 39.64 -12.62 -8.70
N THR A 479 40.74 -12.26 -8.05
CA THR A 479 41.12 -12.72 -6.73
C THR A 479 40.54 -11.84 -5.61
N GLY A 480 39.89 -10.74 -5.97
CA GLY A 480 39.35 -9.72 -5.07
C GLY A 480 40.41 -8.97 -4.24
N LYS A 481 41.60 -8.84 -4.82
CA LYS A 481 42.76 -8.15 -4.28
C LYS A 481 42.81 -6.70 -4.75
N VAL A 482 42.85 -5.78 -3.77
CA VAL A 482 42.98 -4.32 -3.98
C VAL A 482 44.37 -3.82 -3.58
N ILE A 483 45.05 -4.56 -2.69
CA ILE A 483 46.43 -4.29 -2.26
C ILE A 483 47.34 -5.37 -2.82
N PHE A 484 48.41 -4.96 -3.48
CA PHE A 484 49.41 -5.78 -4.16
C PHE A 484 50.73 -5.69 -3.41
N SER A 485 51.35 -6.83 -3.13
CA SER A 485 52.72 -6.95 -2.63
C SER A 485 53.71 -6.70 -3.77
N ALA A 486 54.98 -6.47 -3.43
CA ALA A 486 56.04 -6.27 -4.42
C ALA A 486 56.19 -7.44 -5.42
N GLY A 487 55.84 -8.66 -5.02
CA GLY A 487 55.86 -9.84 -5.89
C GLY A 487 54.68 -9.96 -6.85
N ASP A 488 53.58 -9.24 -6.63
CA ASP A 488 52.39 -9.31 -7.50
C ASP A 488 52.53 -8.44 -8.76
N ILE A 489 53.40 -7.43 -8.73
CA ILE A 489 53.58 -6.45 -9.80
C ILE A 489 55.04 -6.52 -10.29
N PRO A 490 55.28 -6.79 -11.58
CA PRO A 490 56.63 -6.72 -12.14
C PRO A 490 57.29 -5.35 -11.92
N PRO A 491 58.60 -5.28 -11.60
CA PRO A 491 59.27 -4.03 -11.23
C PRO A 491 59.14 -2.90 -12.28
N ALA A 492 59.18 -3.25 -13.57
CA ALA A 492 59.02 -2.27 -14.66
C ALA A 492 57.62 -1.64 -14.69
N MET A 493 56.57 -2.44 -14.47
CA MET A 493 55.18 -1.97 -14.42
C MET A 493 54.92 -1.16 -13.16
N MET A 494 55.53 -1.55 -12.04
CA MET A 494 55.46 -0.82 -10.78
C MET A 494 56.10 0.57 -10.91
N ALA A 495 57.30 0.66 -11.49
CA ALA A 495 57.97 1.93 -11.77
C ALA A 495 57.15 2.81 -12.71
N PHE A 496 56.59 2.23 -13.78
CA PHE A 496 55.71 2.93 -14.72
C PHE A 496 54.44 3.46 -14.03
N GLY A 497 53.74 2.61 -13.28
CA GLY A 497 52.53 2.99 -12.56
C GLY A 497 52.77 4.05 -11.48
N ALA A 498 53.90 3.98 -10.77
CA ALA A 498 54.29 4.99 -9.79
C ALA A 498 54.65 6.33 -10.46
N ALA A 499 55.42 6.31 -11.55
CA ALA A 499 55.82 7.51 -12.28
C ALA A 499 54.62 8.30 -12.84
N LEU A 500 53.59 7.58 -13.32
CA LEU A 500 52.35 8.18 -13.82
C LEU A 500 51.29 8.45 -12.74
N GLY A 501 51.57 8.11 -11.47
CA GLY A 501 50.60 8.25 -10.38
C GLY A 501 49.36 7.34 -10.51
N LEU A 502 49.47 6.23 -11.25
CA LEU A 502 48.45 5.19 -11.38
C LEU A 502 48.48 4.21 -10.19
N LEU A 503 49.66 4.03 -9.59
CA LEU A 503 49.89 3.24 -8.38
C LEU A 503 50.35 4.14 -7.23
N THR A 504 49.85 3.84 -6.03
CA THR A 504 50.28 4.43 -4.76
C THR A 504 50.94 3.35 -3.91
N SER A 505 52.04 3.71 -3.22
CA SER A 505 52.72 2.82 -2.28
C SER A 505 52.47 3.25 -0.83
N PHE A 506 52.42 2.29 0.09
CA PHE A 506 52.24 2.51 1.52
C PHE A 506 52.76 1.32 2.33
N CYS A 507 53.05 1.52 3.61
CA CYS A 507 53.44 0.44 4.50
C CYS A 507 52.22 -0.41 4.88
N VAL A 508 52.33 -1.72 4.73
CA VAL A 508 51.30 -2.71 5.05
C VAL A 508 51.79 -3.58 6.20
N CYS A 509 50.95 -3.76 7.21
CA CYS A 509 51.19 -4.72 8.28
C CYS A 509 50.74 -6.12 7.83
N THR A 510 51.69 -7.05 7.60
CA THR A 510 51.41 -8.45 7.23
C THR A 510 51.40 -9.39 8.43
N GLY A 511 51.86 -8.90 9.59
CA GLY A 511 51.82 -9.61 10.87
C GLY A 511 52.30 -8.73 12.02
N PRO A 512 52.25 -9.22 13.27
CA PRO A 512 52.77 -8.48 14.42
C PRO A 512 54.27 -8.22 14.24
N ARG A 513 54.64 -6.96 13.96
CA ARG A 513 56.00 -6.45 13.68
C ARG A 513 56.56 -6.65 12.27
N GLN A 514 55.77 -7.12 11.31
CA GLN A 514 56.18 -7.20 9.90
C GLN A 514 55.49 -6.10 9.09
N GLN A 515 56.29 -5.17 8.55
CA GLN A 515 55.83 -4.14 7.63
C GLN A 515 56.50 -4.34 6.27
N GLU A 516 55.70 -4.42 5.23
CA GLU A 516 56.15 -4.54 3.85
C GLU A 516 55.58 -3.39 3.00
N PRO A 517 56.26 -3.01 1.90
CA PRO A 517 55.69 -2.08 0.95
C PRO A 517 54.52 -2.75 0.20
N GLY A 518 53.32 -2.21 0.40
CA GLY A 518 52.15 -2.52 -0.40
C GLY A 518 51.89 -1.46 -1.46
N TYR A 519 51.25 -1.89 -2.54
CA TYR A 519 50.87 -1.06 -3.67
C TYR A 519 49.36 -1.17 -3.88
N ALA A 520 48.71 -0.08 -4.25
CA ALA A 520 47.33 -0.11 -4.71
C ALA A 520 47.15 0.88 -5.86
N PHE A 521 46.23 0.56 -6.76
CA PHE A 521 45.77 1.54 -7.74
C PHE A 521 45.20 2.76 -7.02
N THR A 522 45.46 3.95 -7.56
CA THR A 522 45.06 5.23 -6.93
C THR A 522 43.56 5.30 -6.61
N HIS A 523 42.73 4.60 -7.39
CA HIS A 523 41.33 4.35 -7.08
C HIS A 523 40.87 3.01 -7.68
N LEU A 524 39.86 2.36 -7.07
CA LEU A 524 39.34 1.08 -7.60
C LEU A 524 38.79 1.22 -9.03
N SER A 525 38.12 2.32 -9.36
CA SER A 525 37.65 2.51 -10.75
C SER A 525 38.78 2.63 -11.76
N LEU A 526 39.99 3.04 -11.35
CA LEU A 526 41.18 3.00 -12.21
C LEU A 526 41.62 1.56 -12.45
N GLN A 527 41.59 0.71 -11.41
CA GLN A 527 41.82 -0.74 -11.54
C GLN A 527 40.79 -1.37 -12.48
N GLU A 528 39.50 -1.06 -12.33
CA GLU A 528 38.42 -1.53 -13.22
C GLU A 528 38.64 -1.06 -14.67
N PHE A 529 39.01 0.20 -14.88
CA PHE A 529 39.32 0.73 -16.20
C PHE A 529 40.51 0.03 -16.87
N LEU A 530 41.63 -0.15 -16.15
CA LEU A 530 42.81 -0.83 -16.68
C LEU A 530 42.54 -2.31 -16.97
N ALA A 531 41.71 -2.97 -16.16
CA ALA A 531 41.23 -4.33 -16.44
C ALA A 531 40.37 -4.38 -17.72
N ALA A 532 39.46 -3.42 -17.92
CA ALA A 532 38.67 -3.30 -19.15
C ALA A 532 39.56 -3.07 -20.38
N LEU A 533 40.60 -2.23 -20.25
CA LEU A 533 41.60 -2.02 -21.30
C LEU A 533 42.33 -3.31 -21.66
N HIS A 534 42.74 -4.10 -20.66
CA HIS A 534 43.38 -5.39 -20.92
C HIS A 534 42.44 -6.34 -21.67
N LEU A 535 41.18 -6.49 -21.24
CA LEU A 535 40.19 -7.32 -21.92
C LEU A 535 39.97 -6.90 -23.39
N MET A 536 39.98 -5.60 -23.67
CA MET A 536 39.80 -5.05 -25.02
C MET A 536 41.06 -5.15 -25.89
N ALA A 537 42.26 -4.95 -25.32
CA ALA A 537 43.50 -4.84 -26.09
C ALA A 537 44.38 -6.11 -26.09
N SER A 538 44.15 -7.08 -25.19
CA SER A 538 44.95 -8.31 -25.13
C SER A 538 44.57 -9.30 -26.25
N PRO A 539 45.53 -9.87 -26.99
CA PRO A 539 45.26 -10.93 -27.97
C PRO A 539 44.87 -12.27 -27.33
N GLU A 540 45.18 -12.48 -26.05
CA GLU A 540 44.89 -13.71 -25.30
C GLU A 540 43.41 -13.83 -24.94
N VAL A 541 42.69 -12.69 -24.93
CA VAL A 541 41.27 -12.62 -24.61
C VAL A 541 40.47 -12.68 -25.91
N ASP A 542 39.78 -13.80 -26.13
CA ASP A 542 38.86 -13.96 -27.26
C ASP A 542 37.54 -13.19 -27.07
N LYS A 543 36.69 -13.19 -28.11
CA LYS A 543 35.41 -12.45 -28.13
C LYS A 543 34.38 -13.01 -27.15
N ASP A 544 34.39 -14.32 -26.89
CA ASP A 544 33.43 -14.98 -26.02
C ASP A 544 33.80 -14.79 -24.54
N ALA A 545 35.09 -14.83 -24.21
CA ALA A 545 35.65 -14.40 -22.95
C ALA A 545 35.31 -12.94 -22.66
N LEU A 546 35.54 -12.04 -23.62
CA LEU A 546 35.17 -10.63 -23.49
C LEU A 546 33.67 -10.43 -23.21
N ALA A 547 32.80 -11.10 -23.97
CA ALA A 547 31.35 -11.00 -23.80
C ALA A 547 30.88 -11.51 -22.42
N ARG A 548 31.57 -12.49 -21.81
CA ARG A 548 31.27 -12.99 -20.45
C ARG A 548 31.48 -11.94 -19.35
N HIS A 549 32.26 -10.88 -19.61
CA HIS A 549 32.45 -9.78 -18.68
C HIS A 549 31.43 -8.64 -18.86
N VAL A 550 30.66 -8.64 -19.96
CA VAL A 550 29.53 -7.71 -20.19
C VAL A 550 28.31 -8.23 -19.44
N THR A 551 28.32 -8.07 -18.12
CA THR A 551 27.25 -8.55 -17.22
C THR A 551 26.63 -7.38 -16.48
N LEU A 552 25.33 -7.49 -16.18
CA LEU A 552 24.63 -6.53 -15.33
C LEU A 552 24.58 -7.12 -13.93
N ASN A 553 25.56 -6.76 -13.10
CA ASN A 553 25.59 -7.20 -11.72
C ASN A 553 24.72 -6.24 -10.92
N SER A 554 23.54 -6.70 -10.51
CA SER A 554 22.67 -5.88 -9.68
C SER A 554 23.35 -5.60 -8.34
N ARG A 555 23.79 -4.34 -8.17
CA ARG A 555 24.38 -3.73 -6.96
C ARG A 555 23.59 -3.92 -5.65
N TRP A 556 22.38 -4.50 -5.71
CA TRP A 556 21.41 -4.56 -4.60
C TRP A 556 20.84 -5.96 -4.32
N LEU A 557 21.10 -6.95 -5.18
CA LEU A 557 20.53 -8.30 -5.06
C LEU A 557 21.59 -9.39 -4.80
N LEU A 558 22.86 -9.03 -4.59
CA LEU A 558 23.92 -10.00 -4.30
C LEU A 558 23.93 -10.38 -2.81
N ARG A 559 22.86 -11.06 -2.36
CA ARG A 559 22.88 -11.86 -1.12
C ARG A 559 23.39 -13.29 -1.35
N THR A 560 23.58 -13.73 -2.60
CA THR A 560 23.66 -15.19 -2.90
C THR A 560 24.81 -15.68 -3.78
N LYS A 561 25.84 -14.88 -4.12
CA LYS A 561 27.07 -15.42 -4.75
C LYS A 561 28.35 -14.92 -4.10
N ALA A 562 29.16 -15.87 -3.63
CA ALA A 562 30.45 -15.72 -2.97
C ALA A 562 31.60 -15.19 -3.87
N ARG A 563 31.31 -14.49 -4.97
CA ARG A 563 32.36 -13.82 -5.77
C ARG A 563 32.48 -12.38 -5.31
N LEU A 564 33.70 -11.99 -4.96
CA LEU A 564 34.06 -10.66 -4.45
C LEU A 564 33.61 -9.59 -5.47
N GLY A 565 32.55 -8.85 -5.13
CA GLY A 565 31.90 -7.89 -6.02
C GLY A 565 32.70 -6.59 -6.16
N LEU A 566 33.89 -6.67 -6.74
CA LEU A 566 34.82 -5.54 -6.92
C LEU A 566 34.82 -4.97 -8.35
N TRP A 567 33.91 -5.42 -9.23
CA TRP A 567 33.91 -5.15 -10.68
C TRP A 567 32.66 -4.37 -11.12
N ASP A 568 32.14 -3.50 -10.26
CA ASP A 568 30.88 -2.80 -10.45
C ASP A 568 30.87 -1.84 -11.66
N HIS A 569 32.02 -1.26 -12.05
CA HIS A 569 32.14 -0.34 -13.20
C HIS A 569 32.75 -0.99 -14.45
N LEU A 570 33.28 -2.21 -14.33
CA LEU A 570 33.91 -2.89 -15.47
C LEU A 570 32.99 -2.96 -16.71
N PRO A 571 31.69 -3.32 -16.60
CA PRO A 571 30.80 -3.36 -17.76
C PRO A 571 30.62 -1.98 -18.43
N ALA A 572 30.59 -0.90 -17.65
CA ALA A 572 30.47 0.46 -18.17
C ALA A 572 31.74 0.88 -18.92
N PHE A 573 32.92 0.54 -18.40
CA PHE A 573 34.19 0.79 -19.10
C PHE A 573 34.32 -0.04 -20.38
N LEU A 574 33.93 -1.32 -20.36
CA LEU A 574 33.90 -2.14 -21.57
C LEU A 574 32.96 -1.53 -22.62
N ALA A 575 31.78 -1.06 -22.21
CA ALA A 575 30.84 -0.38 -23.09
C ALA A 575 31.43 0.92 -23.67
N GLY A 576 32.08 1.75 -22.85
CA GLY A 576 32.72 2.98 -23.32
C GLY A 576 33.91 2.74 -24.25
N LEU A 577 34.71 1.70 -23.99
CA LEU A 577 35.79 1.28 -24.90
C LEU A 577 35.25 0.69 -26.20
N ALA A 578 34.01 0.20 -26.22
CA ALA A 578 33.33 -0.22 -27.44
C ALA A 578 32.87 0.96 -28.33
N SER A 579 32.93 2.20 -27.83
CA SER A 579 32.63 3.40 -28.61
C SER A 579 33.65 3.61 -29.73
N SER A 580 33.18 4.11 -30.87
CA SER A 580 34.03 4.48 -32.02
C SER A 580 35.10 5.53 -31.66
N ALA A 581 34.82 6.42 -30.69
CA ALA A 581 35.76 7.42 -30.21
C ALA A 581 37.02 6.83 -29.56
N CYS A 582 36.91 5.64 -28.95
CA CYS A 582 38.06 4.94 -28.33
C CYS A 582 38.85 4.09 -29.32
N HIS A 583 38.37 3.95 -30.57
CA HIS A 583 38.94 3.05 -31.57
C HIS A 583 40.42 3.33 -31.89
N PRO A 584 40.85 4.59 -32.13
CA PRO A 584 42.25 4.88 -32.46
C PRO A 584 43.20 4.54 -31.30
N PHE A 585 42.78 4.87 -30.07
CA PHE A 585 43.53 4.55 -28.86
C PHE A 585 43.70 3.04 -28.68
N LEU A 586 42.64 2.27 -28.90
CA LEU A 586 42.69 0.81 -28.79
C LEU A 586 43.55 0.18 -29.88
N CYS A 587 43.54 0.70 -31.12
CA CYS A 587 44.43 0.21 -32.18
C CYS A 587 45.90 0.42 -31.81
N HIS A 588 46.22 1.61 -31.28
CA HIS A 588 47.56 1.91 -30.79
C HIS A 588 47.97 1.00 -29.62
N LEU A 589 47.11 0.87 -28.61
CA LEU A 589 47.39 0.06 -27.42
C LEU A 589 47.49 -1.44 -27.73
N ALA A 590 46.66 -1.95 -28.66
CA ALA A 590 46.64 -3.36 -29.02
C ALA A 590 47.80 -3.75 -29.94
N GLU A 591 48.37 -2.79 -30.68
CA GLU A 591 49.35 -3.01 -31.77
C GLU A 591 48.80 -3.97 -32.84
N ARG A 592 47.51 -3.82 -33.17
CA ARG A 592 46.76 -4.66 -34.12
C ARG A 592 45.96 -3.79 -35.09
N GLY A 593 45.55 -4.38 -36.22
CA GLY A 593 44.76 -3.67 -37.24
C GLY A 593 43.33 -3.33 -36.81
N GLU A 594 42.76 -2.32 -37.45
CA GLU A 594 41.41 -1.77 -37.15
C GLU A 594 40.31 -2.84 -37.15
N ALA A 595 40.35 -3.79 -38.09
CA ALA A 595 39.36 -4.87 -38.17
C ALA A 595 39.33 -5.76 -36.91
N TRP A 596 40.48 -6.01 -36.28
CA TRP A 596 40.57 -6.82 -35.07
C TRP A 596 39.93 -6.10 -33.87
N VAL A 597 40.26 -4.81 -33.69
CA VAL A 597 39.69 -3.97 -32.64
C VAL A 597 38.19 -3.80 -32.85
N GLY A 598 37.77 -3.48 -34.08
CA GLY A 598 36.36 -3.33 -34.44
C GLY A 598 35.55 -4.58 -34.16
N ALA A 599 36.12 -5.77 -34.38
CA ALA A 599 35.45 -7.03 -34.07
C ALA A 599 35.26 -7.29 -32.56
N LYS A 600 36.18 -6.80 -31.70
CA LYS A 600 36.01 -6.84 -30.24
C LYS A 600 34.97 -5.84 -29.75
N GLN A 601 35.01 -4.60 -30.25
CA GLN A 601 34.01 -3.59 -29.94
C GLN A 601 32.61 -4.06 -30.33
N ALA A 602 32.46 -4.64 -31.53
CA ALA A 602 31.21 -5.23 -32.00
C ALA A 602 30.71 -6.36 -31.08
N ALA A 603 31.59 -7.19 -30.52
CA ALA A 603 31.20 -8.25 -29.58
C ALA A 603 30.56 -7.68 -28.30
N VAL A 604 31.12 -6.58 -27.75
CA VAL A 604 30.54 -5.88 -26.59
C VAL A 604 29.19 -5.26 -26.94
N ILE A 605 29.09 -4.54 -28.06
CA ILE A 605 27.82 -3.95 -28.53
C ILE A 605 26.76 -5.05 -28.73
N GLN A 606 27.11 -6.20 -29.30
CA GLN A 606 26.19 -7.33 -29.47
C GLN A 606 25.73 -7.92 -28.13
N ALA A 607 26.62 -8.01 -27.13
CA ALA A 607 26.24 -8.43 -25.78
C ALA A 607 25.25 -7.44 -25.14
N LEU A 608 25.48 -6.12 -25.29
CA LEU A 608 24.57 -5.08 -24.81
C LEU A 608 23.22 -5.10 -25.54
N LYS A 609 23.20 -5.31 -26.87
CA LYS A 609 21.96 -5.49 -27.65
C LYS A 609 21.14 -6.67 -27.11
N LYS A 610 21.77 -7.81 -26.81
CA LYS A 610 21.13 -8.98 -26.18
C LYS A 610 20.58 -8.70 -24.78
N LEU A 611 21.20 -7.79 -24.02
CA LEU A 611 20.71 -7.37 -22.69
C LEU A 611 19.55 -6.38 -22.79
N ALA A 612 19.58 -5.47 -23.78
CA ALA A 612 18.54 -4.47 -24.02
C ALA A 612 17.19 -5.08 -24.38
N THR A 613 17.17 -6.24 -25.05
CA THR A 613 15.94 -6.95 -25.41
C THR A 613 15.37 -7.81 -24.28
N ARG A 614 16.04 -7.90 -23.12
CA ARG A 614 15.56 -8.66 -21.96
C ARG A 614 14.66 -7.79 -21.09
N ARG A 615 13.67 -8.42 -20.43
CA ARG A 615 12.88 -7.76 -19.38
C ARG A 615 13.71 -7.63 -18.11
N LEU A 616 14.42 -6.51 -18.00
CA LEU A 616 15.20 -6.15 -16.82
C LEU A 616 14.34 -5.31 -15.85
N THR A 617 14.64 -5.38 -14.56
CA THR A 617 13.95 -4.61 -13.52
C THR A 617 14.93 -3.86 -12.62
N GLY A 618 14.46 -2.75 -12.06
CA GLY A 618 15.12 -2.00 -11.00
C GLY A 618 16.56 -1.59 -11.35
N PRO A 619 17.56 -1.94 -10.53
CA PRO A 619 18.94 -1.47 -10.70
C PRO A 619 19.63 -1.89 -12.01
N LYS A 620 19.25 -3.04 -12.57
CA LYS A 620 19.86 -3.56 -13.81
C LYS A 620 19.51 -2.67 -15.01
N VAL A 621 18.31 -2.09 -15.02
CA VAL A 621 17.90 -1.13 -16.05
C VAL A 621 18.79 0.10 -16.01
N VAL A 622 18.97 0.69 -14.83
CA VAL A 622 19.82 1.88 -14.64
C VAL A 622 21.27 1.60 -15.01
N GLU A 623 21.78 0.40 -14.70
CA GLU A 623 23.12 -0.02 -15.09
C GLU A 623 23.29 -0.17 -16.60
N LEU A 624 22.30 -0.78 -17.26
CA LEU A 624 22.30 -0.88 -18.71
C LEU A 624 22.19 0.51 -19.35
N CYS A 625 21.35 1.41 -18.84
CA CYS A 625 21.27 2.80 -19.31
C CYS A 625 22.65 3.48 -19.26
N ARG A 626 23.42 3.28 -18.18
CA ARG A 626 24.79 3.80 -18.08
C ARG A 626 25.73 3.16 -19.11
N CYS A 627 25.69 1.85 -19.29
CA CYS A 627 26.52 1.18 -20.30
C CYS A 627 26.20 1.69 -21.71
N VAL A 628 24.92 1.80 -22.06
CA VAL A 628 24.47 2.34 -23.36
C VAL A 628 24.84 3.82 -23.52
N GLY A 629 24.77 4.61 -22.45
CA GLY A 629 25.27 5.98 -22.45
C GLY A 629 26.78 6.07 -22.73
N GLU A 630 27.58 5.14 -22.20
CA GLU A 630 29.02 5.09 -22.43
C GLU A 630 29.39 4.70 -23.88
N THR A 631 28.60 3.87 -24.56
CA THR A 631 28.89 3.51 -25.97
C THR A 631 28.74 4.69 -26.93
N GLN A 632 27.89 5.66 -26.60
CA GLN A 632 27.47 6.76 -27.49
C GLN A 632 26.86 6.27 -28.81
N GLU A 633 26.25 5.08 -28.81
CA GLU A 633 25.63 4.46 -29.99
C GLU A 633 24.10 4.70 -30.01
N PRO A 634 23.59 5.59 -30.88
CA PRO A 634 22.18 5.98 -30.86
C PRO A 634 21.23 4.83 -31.23
N GLU A 635 21.67 3.90 -32.09
CA GLU A 635 20.88 2.72 -32.44
C GLU A 635 20.64 1.79 -31.25
N LEU A 636 21.66 1.60 -30.41
CA LEU A 636 21.57 0.79 -29.20
C LEU A 636 20.67 1.49 -28.15
N ALA A 637 20.78 2.81 -28.01
CA ALA A 637 19.90 3.60 -27.16
C ALA A 637 18.43 3.51 -27.61
N SER A 638 18.16 3.66 -28.91
CA SER A 638 16.82 3.49 -29.48
C SER A 638 16.26 2.08 -29.28
N LEU A 639 17.08 1.05 -29.51
CA LEU A 639 16.68 -0.35 -29.28
C LEU A 639 16.30 -0.59 -27.82
N MET A 640 17.10 -0.07 -26.87
CA MET A 640 16.81 -0.19 -25.45
C MET A 640 15.54 0.58 -25.08
N ALA A 641 15.41 1.83 -25.54
CA ALA A 641 14.27 2.69 -25.26
C ALA A 641 12.93 2.07 -25.68
N ARG A 642 12.91 1.42 -26.85
CA ARG A 642 11.77 0.66 -27.37
C ARG A 642 11.47 -0.63 -26.60
N SER A 643 12.49 -1.24 -25.99
CA SER A 643 12.36 -2.50 -25.25
C SER A 643 11.91 -2.29 -23.80
N LEU A 644 11.97 -1.06 -23.28
CA LEU A 644 11.50 -0.73 -21.93
C LEU A 644 9.97 -0.85 -21.83
N PRO A 645 9.44 -1.42 -20.74
CA PRO A 645 8.01 -1.44 -20.48
C PRO A 645 7.45 0.00 -20.31
N CYS A 646 6.14 0.17 -20.55
CA CYS A 646 5.48 1.47 -20.35
C CYS A 646 5.50 1.92 -18.89
N GLN A 647 5.44 0.98 -17.94
CA GLN A 647 5.60 1.26 -16.52
C GLN A 647 6.95 0.73 -16.05
N LEU A 648 7.76 1.61 -15.47
CA LEU A 648 9.09 1.30 -15.00
C LEU A 648 9.20 1.59 -13.50
N PRO A 649 8.93 0.58 -12.65
CA PRO A 649 8.99 0.74 -11.21
C PRO A 649 10.41 0.52 -10.69
N PHE A 650 10.81 1.35 -9.74
CA PHE A 650 12.06 1.30 -9.01
C PHE A 650 11.76 1.22 -7.52
N HIS A 651 12.27 0.18 -6.85
CA HIS A 651 11.97 -0.08 -5.45
C HIS A 651 13.24 -0.18 -4.59
N ASN A 652 13.28 0.58 -3.49
CA ASN A 652 14.20 0.36 -2.38
C ASN A 652 15.71 0.36 -2.72
N PHE A 653 16.14 1.12 -3.73
CA PHE A 653 17.56 1.35 -3.99
C PHE A 653 17.86 2.82 -4.30
N PRO A 654 19.00 3.37 -3.85
CA PRO A 654 19.34 4.76 -4.01
C PRO A 654 19.68 5.13 -5.45
N LEU A 655 19.18 6.29 -5.82
CA LEU A 655 19.30 6.89 -7.13
C LEU A 655 20.00 8.25 -7.00
N THR A 656 21.05 8.40 -7.79
CA THR A 656 21.84 9.63 -7.92
C THR A 656 21.44 10.40 -9.17
N TYR A 657 21.83 11.66 -9.28
CA TYR A 657 21.65 12.45 -10.51
C TYR A 657 22.17 11.69 -11.74
N ALA A 658 23.37 11.12 -11.66
CA ALA A 658 23.98 10.37 -12.78
C ALA A 658 23.17 9.14 -13.21
N ASP A 659 22.40 8.53 -12.30
CA ASP A 659 21.51 7.42 -12.63
C ASP A 659 20.30 7.89 -13.44
N LEU A 660 19.66 8.97 -12.98
CA LEU A 660 18.52 9.55 -13.68
C LEU A 660 18.95 10.19 -15.00
N ALA A 661 20.12 10.79 -15.08
CA ALA A 661 20.66 11.32 -16.33
C ALA A 661 20.91 10.21 -17.36
N ALA A 662 21.46 9.07 -16.94
CA ALA A 662 21.62 7.92 -17.83
C ALA A 662 20.26 7.36 -18.30
N LEU A 663 19.26 7.31 -17.41
CA LEU A 663 17.90 6.95 -17.79
C LEU A 663 17.31 7.94 -18.80
N THR A 664 17.37 9.24 -18.52
CA THR A 664 16.91 10.32 -19.40
C THR A 664 17.54 10.25 -20.78
N ASN A 665 18.85 9.98 -20.87
CA ASN A 665 19.55 9.82 -22.15
C ASN A 665 18.92 8.72 -23.02
N VAL A 666 18.58 7.57 -22.43
CA VAL A 666 17.89 6.49 -23.16
C VAL A 666 16.45 6.87 -23.49
N LEU A 667 15.73 7.49 -22.54
CA LEU A 667 14.35 7.92 -22.74
C LEU A 667 14.20 9.00 -23.82
N GLY A 668 15.25 9.78 -24.10
CA GLY A 668 15.28 10.73 -25.21
C GLY A 668 15.08 10.09 -26.59
N HIS A 669 15.38 8.79 -26.73
CA HIS A 669 15.15 8.02 -27.97
C HIS A 669 13.81 7.28 -28.00
N ARG A 670 12.98 7.44 -26.95
CA ARG A 670 11.67 6.80 -26.87
C ARG A 670 10.60 7.69 -27.51
N GLU A 671 9.72 7.10 -28.31
CA GLU A 671 8.55 7.82 -28.86
C GLU A 671 7.27 7.55 -28.05
N ALA A 672 7.13 6.35 -27.49
CA ALA A 672 5.99 5.95 -26.69
C ALA A 672 6.01 6.56 -25.28
N PRO A 673 4.86 6.83 -24.66
CA PRO A 673 4.79 7.32 -23.29
C PRO A 673 5.42 6.35 -22.29
N ILE A 674 5.86 6.88 -21.15
CA ILE A 674 6.41 6.10 -20.04
C ILE A 674 5.95 6.64 -18.67
N HIS A 675 5.80 5.72 -17.73
CA HIS A 675 5.47 5.98 -16.33
C HIS A 675 6.65 5.55 -15.46
N LEU A 676 7.18 6.48 -14.67
CA LEU A 676 8.29 6.27 -13.76
C LEU A 676 7.77 6.27 -12.32
N ASP A 677 8.05 5.20 -11.57
CA ASP A 677 7.67 5.09 -10.16
C ASP A 677 8.91 4.79 -9.31
N PHE A 678 9.16 5.63 -8.32
CA PHE A 678 10.33 5.58 -7.44
C PHE A 678 9.88 5.37 -6.00
N GLU A 679 9.55 4.13 -5.67
CA GLU A 679 9.00 3.76 -4.36
C GLU A 679 10.11 3.30 -3.40
N GLY A 680 10.17 3.92 -2.22
CA GLY A 680 11.15 3.60 -1.20
C GLY A 680 12.61 3.88 -1.60
N CYS A 681 12.85 4.45 -2.78
CA CYS A 681 14.18 4.82 -3.25
C CYS A 681 14.73 6.03 -2.46
N PRO A 682 15.90 5.92 -1.79
CA PRO A 682 16.61 7.10 -1.32
C PRO A 682 17.09 7.92 -2.53
N LEU A 683 16.77 9.20 -2.58
CA LEU A 683 17.06 10.06 -3.72
C LEU A 683 18.06 11.13 -3.32
N GLU A 684 19.10 11.31 -4.13
CA GLU A 684 19.95 12.49 -4.02
C GLU A 684 19.10 13.76 -4.21
N PRO A 685 19.21 14.80 -3.35
CA PRO A 685 18.29 15.94 -3.35
C PRO A 685 18.12 16.63 -4.72
N ARG A 686 19.19 16.77 -5.50
CA ARG A 686 19.13 17.45 -6.80
C ARG A 686 18.93 16.51 -7.99
N CYS A 687 18.77 15.21 -7.77
CA CYS A 687 18.61 14.27 -8.90
C CYS A 687 17.41 14.54 -9.82
N PRO A 688 16.28 15.15 -9.39
CA PRO A 688 15.18 15.46 -10.30
C PRO A 688 15.56 16.38 -11.47
N GLU A 689 16.58 17.24 -11.29
CA GLU A 689 17.12 18.10 -12.36
C GLU A 689 17.57 17.30 -13.60
N ALA A 690 17.93 16.02 -13.43
CA ALA A 690 18.30 15.14 -14.52
C ALA A 690 17.11 14.68 -15.39
N LEU A 691 15.87 14.84 -14.89
CA LEU A 691 14.64 14.56 -15.64
C LEU A 691 14.19 15.76 -16.48
N ALA A 692 14.89 16.89 -16.43
CA ALA A 692 14.59 18.04 -17.25
C ALA A 692 14.69 17.68 -18.75
N GLY A 693 13.65 18.04 -19.52
CA GLY A 693 13.55 17.73 -20.96
C GLY A 693 12.99 16.33 -21.28
N CYS A 694 12.58 15.54 -20.28
CA CYS A 694 11.90 14.25 -20.48
C CYS A 694 10.47 14.43 -21.01
N GLY A 695 10.33 14.75 -22.29
CA GLY A 695 9.05 15.08 -22.91
C GLY A 695 8.05 13.91 -23.06
N ARG A 696 8.43 12.66 -22.79
CA ARG A 696 7.56 11.46 -22.95
C ARG A 696 7.09 10.84 -21.64
N VAL A 697 7.49 11.41 -20.50
CA VAL A 697 7.06 10.93 -19.19
C VAL A 697 5.65 11.45 -18.92
N GLU A 698 4.66 10.55 -18.88
CA GLU A 698 3.27 10.90 -18.59
C GLU A 698 2.92 10.77 -17.10
N SER A 699 3.61 9.88 -16.38
CA SER A 699 3.42 9.71 -14.94
C SER A 699 4.76 9.68 -14.24
N LEU A 700 4.90 10.51 -13.21
CA LEU A 700 6.08 10.59 -12.36
C LEU A 700 5.65 10.47 -10.91
N SER A 701 6.06 9.39 -10.25
CA SER A 701 5.72 9.09 -8.87
C SER A 701 6.98 8.94 -8.03
N PHE A 702 7.08 9.70 -6.94
CA PHE A 702 8.08 9.51 -5.90
C PHE A 702 7.34 9.19 -4.60
N LYS A 703 7.36 7.92 -4.23
CA LYS A 703 6.84 7.44 -2.94
C LYS A 703 8.03 7.17 -2.03
N SER A 704 8.72 8.22 -1.59
CA SER A 704 9.96 8.08 -0.84
C SER A 704 9.86 8.78 0.50
N ARG A 705 10.36 8.14 1.57
CA ARG A 705 10.26 8.67 2.94
C ARG A 705 11.17 9.90 3.22
N LYS A 706 11.95 10.37 2.23
CA LYS A 706 13.10 11.28 2.44
C LYS A 706 13.48 12.20 1.26
N CYS A 707 12.52 12.68 0.46
CA CYS A 707 12.82 13.69 -0.56
C CYS A 707 13.19 15.05 0.05
N GLY A 708 12.31 15.59 0.93
CA GLY A 708 12.50 16.89 1.57
C GLY A 708 12.40 18.10 0.63
N ASP A 709 12.61 19.29 1.18
CA ASP A 709 12.38 20.56 0.47
C ASP A 709 13.38 20.82 -0.67
N ALA A 710 14.66 20.46 -0.49
CA ALA A 710 15.67 20.62 -1.53
C ALA A 710 15.34 19.80 -2.79
N PHE A 711 14.74 18.62 -2.60
CA PHE A 711 14.24 17.80 -3.70
C PHE A 711 13.02 18.42 -4.38
N ALA A 712 12.07 18.93 -3.60
CA ALA A 712 10.91 19.64 -4.15
C ALA A 712 11.32 20.88 -4.95
N GLU A 713 12.31 21.64 -4.48
CA GLU A 713 12.91 22.78 -5.18
C GLU A 713 13.55 22.34 -6.51
N ALA A 714 14.40 21.31 -6.51
CA ALA A 714 15.02 20.76 -7.72
C ALA A 714 13.99 20.22 -8.73
N LEU A 715 12.96 19.52 -8.25
CA LEU A 715 11.88 19.01 -9.09
C LEU A 715 11.05 20.15 -9.69
N SER A 716 10.78 21.22 -8.94
CA SER A 716 10.02 22.38 -9.43
C SER A 716 10.66 23.04 -10.66
N GLY A 717 12.00 23.03 -10.76
CA GLY A 717 12.71 23.51 -11.95
C GLY A 717 12.62 22.59 -13.17
N SER A 718 12.31 21.30 -12.95
CA SER A 718 12.27 20.27 -14.00
C SER A 718 10.88 20.07 -14.57
N LEU A 719 9.84 20.16 -13.73
CA LEU A 719 8.43 19.94 -14.12
C LEU A 719 7.99 20.75 -15.37
N PRO A 720 8.30 22.06 -15.52
CA PRO A 720 7.87 22.84 -16.68
C PRO A 720 8.43 22.34 -18.02
N THR A 721 9.52 21.57 -17.98
CA THR A 721 10.14 21.02 -19.19
C THR A 721 9.54 19.67 -19.61
N MET A 722 8.67 19.07 -18.79
CA MET A 722 8.08 17.75 -19.01
C MET A 722 6.74 17.88 -19.75
N GLY A 723 6.80 18.19 -21.03
CA GLY A 723 5.64 18.58 -21.85
C GLY A 723 4.51 17.54 -22.00
N SER A 724 4.67 16.28 -21.58
CA SER A 724 3.58 15.27 -21.61
C SER A 724 3.12 14.82 -20.22
N LEU A 725 3.57 15.46 -19.14
CA LEU A 725 3.29 15.02 -17.78
C LEU A 725 1.80 15.19 -17.44
N LYS A 726 1.14 14.07 -17.15
CA LYS A 726 -0.27 13.99 -16.74
C LYS A 726 -0.44 13.69 -15.26
N LYS A 727 0.45 12.89 -14.66
CA LYS A 727 0.35 12.47 -13.25
C LYS A 727 1.63 12.79 -12.49
N LEU A 728 1.49 13.48 -11.37
CA LEU A 728 2.58 13.77 -10.43
C LEU A 728 2.23 13.25 -9.04
N GLY A 729 2.99 12.28 -8.55
CA GLY A 729 2.87 11.75 -7.19
C GLY A 729 4.08 12.08 -6.34
N LEU A 730 3.86 12.73 -5.20
CA LEU A 730 4.87 13.03 -4.19
C LEU A 730 4.34 12.56 -2.85
N ALA A 731 4.36 11.25 -2.60
CA ALA A 731 3.82 10.67 -1.39
C ALA A 731 4.91 10.37 -0.34
N GLY A 732 4.63 10.59 0.94
CA GLY A 732 5.55 10.24 2.04
C GLY A 732 6.83 11.08 2.07
N SER A 733 6.89 12.17 1.30
CA SER A 733 8.14 12.84 0.90
C SER A 733 8.71 13.82 1.91
N LYS A 734 8.03 14.01 3.06
CA LYS A 734 8.40 14.96 4.13
C LYS A 734 8.66 16.38 3.60
N ILE A 735 7.90 16.79 2.60
CA ILE A 735 7.99 18.12 2.00
C ILE A 735 7.29 19.11 2.94
N THR A 736 8.00 20.15 3.36
CA THR A 736 7.46 21.19 4.26
C THR A 736 6.89 22.36 3.46
N ALA A 737 6.48 23.43 4.16
CA ALA A 737 6.01 24.68 3.55
C ALA A 737 6.94 25.23 2.47
N ARG A 738 8.26 25.14 2.69
CA ARG A 738 9.25 25.66 1.73
C ARG A 738 9.22 24.86 0.42
N GLY A 739 9.22 23.54 0.48
CA GLY A 739 9.17 22.72 -0.72
C GLY A 739 7.84 22.86 -1.47
N ILE A 740 6.71 22.94 -0.75
CA ILE A 740 5.40 23.22 -1.35
C ILE A 740 5.37 24.58 -2.04
N TYR A 741 5.96 25.62 -1.44
CA TYR A 741 6.05 26.93 -2.08
C TYR A 741 6.67 26.84 -3.49
N HIS A 742 7.79 26.14 -3.65
CA HIS A 742 8.42 25.96 -4.97
C HIS A 742 7.55 25.16 -5.94
N LEU A 743 6.93 24.06 -5.47
CA LEU A 743 6.07 23.23 -6.30
C LEU A 743 4.83 24.00 -6.78
N VAL A 744 4.18 24.76 -5.89
CA VAL A 744 3.00 25.58 -6.21
C VAL A 744 3.30 26.64 -7.27
N GLN A 745 4.52 27.18 -7.32
CA GLN A 745 4.94 28.09 -8.40
C GLN A 745 5.14 27.37 -9.74
N ALA A 746 5.54 26.10 -9.73
CA ALA A 746 5.84 25.34 -10.94
C ALA A 746 4.62 24.64 -11.55
N LEU A 747 3.65 24.19 -10.74
CA LEU A 747 2.47 23.45 -11.22
C LEU A 747 1.71 24.17 -12.36
N PRO A 748 1.46 25.50 -12.33
CA PRO A 748 0.78 26.21 -13.42
C PRO A 748 1.49 26.16 -14.77
N LEU A 749 2.78 25.84 -14.77
CA LEU A 749 3.61 25.76 -15.97
C LEU A 749 3.50 24.37 -16.64
N CYS A 750 2.70 23.46 -16.10
CA CYS A 750 2.48 22.10 -16.61
C CYS A 750 1.10 21.97 -17.27
N PRO A 751 0.98 22.16 -18.60
CA PRO A 751 -0.32 22.36 -19.27
C PRO A 751 -1.21 21.11 -19.39
N HIS A 752 -0.65 19.91 -19.19
CA HIS A 752 -1.36 18.64 -19.37
C HIS A 752 -1.58 17.86 -18.07
N LEU A 753 -1.35 18.50 -16.91
CA LEU A 753 -1.41 17.85 -15.62
C LEU A 753 -2.87 17.51 -15.25
N GLU A 754 -3.16 16.22 -15.05
CA GLU A 754 -4.48 15.68 -14.75
C GLU A 754 -4.59 15.22 -13.28
N GLU A 755 -3.51 14.69 -12.70
CA GLU A 755 -3.51 14.17 -11.32
C GLU A 755 -2.29 14.66 -10.55
N VAL A 756 -2.50 15.20 -9.35
CA VAL A 756 -1.45 15.57 -8.41
C VAL A 756 -1.71 14.93 -7.06
N SER A 757 -0.70 14.33 -6.45
CA SER A 757 -0.76 13.79 -5.09
C SER A 757 0.38 14.34 -4.24
N PHE A 758 0.02 14.91 -3.09
CA PHE A 758 0.91 15.33 -2.01
C PHE A 758 0.63 14.55 -0.71
N GLN A 759 0.20 13.30 -0.85
CA GLN A 759 -0.16 12.43 0.27
C GLN A 759 1.00 12.29 1.28
N ASP A 760 0.70 12.27 2.58
CA ASP A 760 1.69 11.96 3.64
C ASP A 760 2.94 12.88 3.64
N ASN A 761 2.76 14.22 3.60
CA ASN A 761 3.87 15.20 3.63
C ASN A 761 3.93 16.08 4.89
N GLN A 762 3.09 15.84 5.90
CA GLN A 762 3.00 16.69 7.10
C GLN A 762 2.62 18.15 6.82
N LEU A 763 1.82 18.38 5.78
CA LEU A 763 1.34 19.72 5.43
C LEU A 763 0.40 20.25 6.51
N LYS A 764 0.47 21.56 6.79
CA LYS A 764 -0.40 22.27 7.71
C LYS A 764 -1.39 23.17 6.93
N ASN A 765 -2.16 23.95 7.68
CA ASN A 765 -3.28 24.72 7.18
C ASN A 765 -2.90 25.69 6.05
N GLN A 766 -1.80 26.44 6.20
CA GLN A 766 -1.41 27.46 5.22
C GLN A 766 -0.95 26.85 3.90
N GLU A 767 -0.22 25.74 3.98
CA GLU A 767 0.32 25.00 2.85
C GLU A 767 -0.81 24.38 2.03
N LEU A 768 -1.78 23.72 2.69
CA LEU A 768 -2.96 23.16 2.03
C LEU A 768 -3.77 24.24 1.30
N LEU A 769 -4.03 25.38 1.97
CA LEU A 769 -4.73 26.50 1.33
C LEU A 769 -3.93 27.11 0.17
N SER A 770 -2.60 27.13 0.23
CA SER A 770 -1.77 27.63 -0.86
C SER A 770 -1.86 26.76 -2.13
N ILE A 771 -1.96 25.44 -1.97
CA ILE A 771 -2.12 24.50 -3.10
C ILE A 771 -3.48 24.73 -3.77
N VAL A 772 -4.55 24.82 -2.96
CA VAL A 772 -5.92 24.93 -3.50
C VAL A 772 -6.15 26.28 -4.20
N LYS A 773 -5.49 27.35 -3.75
CA LYS A 773 -5.52 28.67 -4.43
C LYS A 773 -4.99 28.66 -5.87
N VAL A 774 -4.17 27.69 -6.23
CA VAL A 774 -3.58 27.58 -7.58
C VAL A 774 -4.41 26.69 -8.52
N LEU A 775 -5.43 25.98 -8.03
CA LEU A 775 -6.33 25.15 -8.84
C LEU A 775 -6.97 25.87 -10.04
N PRO A 776 -7.39 27.15 -9.96
CA PRO A 776 -7.93 27.87 -11.13
C PRO A 776 -6.92 28.03 -12.27
N CYS A 777 -5.61 27.93 -11.97
CA CYS A 777 -4.53 28.02 -12.94
C CYS A 777 -4.17 26.64 -13.54
N LEU A 778 -4.88 25.57 -13.18
CA LEU A 778 -4.64 24.19 -13.63
C LEU A 778 -5.86 23.65 -14.38
N PRO A 779 -6.07 24.06 -15.65
CA PRO A 779 -7.33 23.81 -16.36
C PRO A 779 -7.59 22.33 -16.66
N THR A 780 -6.55 21.51 -16.76
CA THR A 780 -6.67 20.07 -17.07
C THR A 780 -6.73 19.18 -15.84
N LEU A 781 -6.55 19.73 -14.63
CA LEU A 781 -6.48 18.93 -13.43
C LEU A 781 -7.85 18.29 -13.15
N ARG A 782 -7.85 17.00 -12.84
CA ARG A 782 -9.02 16.17 -12.55
C ARG A 782 -9.01 15.64 -11.12
N LYS A 783 -7.82 15.41 -10.55
CA LYS A 783 -7.68 14.88 -9.19
C LYS A 783 -6.52 15.56 -8.46
N LEU A 784 -6.81 16.04 -7.24
CA LEU A 784 -5.82 16.45 -6.27
C LEU A 784 -5.99 15.62 -5.00
N ASP A 785 -4.93 14.91 -4.61
CA ASP A 785 -4.89 14.06 -3.42
C ASP A 785 -3.96 14.65 -2.37
N LEU A 786 -4.52 15.02 -1.22
CA LEU A 786 -3.83 15.62 -0.07
C LEU A 786 -3.96 14.73 1.18
N SER A 787 -4.28 13.45 1.00
CA SER A 787 -4.56 12.51 2.09
C SER A 787 -3.37 12.32 3.04
N HIS A 788 -3.63 11.87 4.26
CA HIS A 788 -2.64 11.67 5.34
C HIS A 788 -1.80 12.92 5.66
N ASN A 789 -2.35 14.12 5.43
CA ASN A 789 -1.81 15.35 5.97
C ASN A 789 -2.60 15.77 7.22
N ASN A 790 -2.02 16.64 8.04
CA ASN A 790 -2.67 17.04 9.29
C ASN A 790 -3.74 18.11 9.00
N VAL A 791 -4.99 17.67 8.86
CA VAL A 791 -6.12 18.57 8.56
C VAL A 791 -6.80 18.98 9.86
N SER A 792 -6.67 20.26 10.23
CA SER A 792 -7.46 20.83 11.34
C SER A 792 -8.87 21.20 10.86
N MET A 793 -9.83 21.34 11.79
CA MET A 793 -11.19 21.81 11.44
C MET A 793 -11.20 23.18 10.76
N ALA A 794 -10.32 24.09 11.17
CA ALA A 794 -10.17 25.38 10.49
C ALA A 794 -9.72 25.23 9.03
N THR A 795 -8.87 24.24 8.73
CA THR A 795 -8.49 23.92 7.34
C THR A 795 -9.66 23.35 6.57
N LEU A 796 -10.42 22.43 7.16
CA LEU A 796 -11.60 21.81 6.52
C LEU A 796 -12.63 22.86 6.10
N LEU A 797 -12.94 23.81 6.98
CA LEU A 797 -13.85 24.92 6.68
C LEU A 797 -13.28 25.84 5.60
N GLY A 798 -11.97 26.12 5.63
CA GLY A 798 -11.30 26.89 4.57
C GLY A 798 -11.29 26.18 3.21
N LEU A 799 -11.11 24.85 3.20
CA LEU A 799 -11.19 24.05 1.97
C LEU A 799 -12.61 24.01 1.40
N THR A 800 -13.62 23.96 2.28
CA THR A 800 -15.04 24.04 1.90
C THR A 800 -15.36 25.39 1.26
N GLU A 801 -14.90 26.49 1.85
CA GLU A 801 -15.03 27.84 1.27
C GLU A 801 -14.40 27.92 -0.13
N VAL A 802 -13.22 27.33 -0.33
CA VAL A 802 -12.58 27.30 -1.65
C VAL A 802 -13.34 26.39 -2.63
N ALA A 803 -13.86 25.23 -2.19
CA ALA A 803 -14.68 24.36 -3.03
C ALA A 803 -15.96 25.04 -3.51
N VAL A 804 -16.59 25.85 -2.66
CA VAL A 804 -17.79 26.64 -2.98
C VAL A 804 -17.49 27.77 -3.97
N THR A 805 -16.32 28.41 -3.86
CA THR A 805 -15.94 29.56 -4.70
C THR A 805 -15.23 29.18 -6.01
N CYS A 806 -14.53 28.05 -6.06
CA CYS A 806 -13.72 27.63 -7.21
C CYS A 806 -14.57 26.83 -8.23
N PRO A 807 -14.72 27.30 -9.49
CA PRO A 807 -15.64 26.70 -10.46
C PRO A 807 -15.22 25.32 -10.97
N THR A 808 -13.93 24.97 -10.87
CA THR A 808 -13.38 23.70 -11.37
C THR A 808 -13.64 22.53 -10.44
N ILE A 809 -13.89 22.76 -9.15
CA ILE A 809 -14.09 21.69 -8.16
C ILE A 809 -15.50 21.09 -8.29
N ARG A 810 -15.59 19.76 -8.45
CA ARG A 810 -16.85 19.00 -8.50
C ARG A 810 -17.09 18.17 -7.27
N MET A 811 -16.03 17.70 -6.61
CA MET A 811 -16.15 16.92 -5.39
C MET A 811 -15.06 17.30 -4.40
N LEU A 812 -15.45 17.55 -3.16
CA LEU A 812 -14.54 17.59 -2.02
C LEU A 812 -14.88 16.41 -1.12
N GLN A 813 -13.94 15.48 -0.99
CA GLN A 813 -14.08 14.29 -0.15
C GLN A 813 -13.03 14.32 0.96
N VAL A 814 -13.49 14.28 2.20
CA VAL A 814 -12.68 14.19 3.41
C VAL A 814 -13.21 13.03 4.25
N ARG A 815 -12.36 12.07 4.59
CA ARG A 815 -12.72 10.93 5.46
C ARG A 815 -11.55 10.53 6.33
N GLU A 816 -11.64 10.75 7.64
CA GLU A 816 -10.54 10.49 8.58
C GLU A 816 -9.23 11.16 8.11
N ALA A 817 -8.31 10.39 7.49
CA ALA A 817 -7.07 10.90 6.91
C ALA A 817 -7.16 11.21 5.41
N ASP A 818 -8.18 10.72 4.70
CA ASP A 818 -8.36 10.94 3.27
C ASP A 818 -8.80 12.38 3.00
N LEU A 819 -8.15 13.04 2.05
CA LEU A 819 -8.50 14.36 1.55
C LEU A 819 -8.30 14.40 0.03
N ILE A 820 -9.38 14.22 -0.71
CA ILE A 820 -9.37 14.14 -2.18
C ILE A 820 -10.28 15.22 -2.75
N ILE A 821 -9.78 15.95 -3.73
CA ILE A 821 -10.52 16.96 -4.49
C ILE A 821 -10.60 16.48 -5.93
N LEU A 822 -11.81 16.31 -6.46
CA LEU A 822 -12.04 16.02 -7.88
C LEU A 822 -12.50 17.28 -8.60
N LEU A 823 -11.97 17.46 -9.80
CA LEU A 823 -12.15 18.65 -10.61
C LEU A 823 -12.69 18.26 -12.00
N SER A 824 -13.47 19.14 -12.61
CA SER A 824 -13.88 19.05 -14.01
C SER A 824 -13.12 20.08 -14.84
N PRO A 825 -12.72 19.74 -16.09
CA PRO A 825 -12.15 20.70 -17.00
C PRO A 825 -13.15 21.85 -17.28
N PRO A 826 -12.67 23.08 -17.50
CA PRO A 826 -13.54 24.19 -17.87
C PRO A 826 -14.24 23.86 -19.20
N THR A 827 -15.56 24.04 -19.25
CA THR A 827 -16.36 23.81 -20.45
C THR A 827 -16.01 24.86 -21.52
N GLU A 828 -15.86 24.44 -22.78
CA GLU A 828 -15.34 25.25 -23.91
C GLU A 828 -16.21 26.47 -24.30
N THR A 829 -17.33 26.74 -23.63
CA THR A 829 -18.27 27.82 -23.98
C THR A 829 -17.78 29.24 -23.65
N ALA A 830 -16.60 29.43 -23.04
CA ALA A 830 -16.05 30.74 -22.70
C ALA A 830 -14.90 31.21 -23.60
N ALA A 831 -14.56 30.48 -24.68
CA ALA A 831 -13.38 30.76 -25.50
C ALA A 831 -13.61 31.69 -26.72
N GLU A 832 -14.83 32.13 -27.03
CA GLU A 832 -15.06 33.06 -28.14
C GLU A 832 -15.95 34.24 -27.75
N LEU A 833 -15.31 35.38 -27.45
CA LEU A 833 -15.73 36.74 -27.85
C LEU A 833 -14.77 37.77 -27.20
N PRO A 834 -13.74 38.26 -27.93
CA PRO A 834 -12.94 39.39 -27.46
C PRO A 834 -13.70 40.69 -27.74
N GLY A 835 -14.31 41.30 -26.72
CA GLY A 835 -14.97 42.60 -26.88
C GLY A 835 -15.51 43.25 -25.61
N SER A 836 -14.79 44.26 -25.13
CA SER A 836 -15.16 45.32 -24.16
C SER A 836 -15.00 45.03 -22.64
N PRO A 837 -14.26 45.89 -21.88
CA PRO A 837 -13.89 45.64 -20.49
C PRO A 837 -14.84 46.25 -19.42
N ALA A 838 -16.15 46.34 -19.67
CA ALA A 838 -17.05 47.12 -18.80
C ALA A 838 -18.19 46.35 -18.08
N LEU A 839 -18.31 45.02 -18.21
CA LEU A 839 -19.40 44.24 -17.58
C LEU A 839 -18.92 42.95 -16.90
N ARG A 840 -17.80 42.99 -16.16
CA ARG A 840 -17.22 41.80 -15.49
C ARG A 840 -17.78 41.49 -14.10
N GLY A 841 -18.75 42.27 -13.61
CA GLY A 841 -19.28 42.10 -12.25
C GLY A 841 -20.24 40.92 -12.05
N ASN A 842 -21.00 40.52 -13.09
CA ASN A 842 -22.16 39.62 -12.92
C ASN A 842 -22.07 38.29 -13.70
N ALA A 843 -20.99 38.02 -14.44
CA ALA A 843 -20.85 36.79 -15.23
C ALA A 843 -20.46 35.57 -14.36
N GLY A 844 -19.52 35.72 -13.42
CA GLY A 844 -19.07 34.64 -12.55
C GLY A 844 -20.14 34.11 -11.59
N GLN A 845 -21.09 34.95 -11.15
CA GLN A 845 -22.20 34.52 -10.30
C GLN A 845 -23.23 33.65 -11.05
N LYS A 846 -23.43 33.86 -12.36
CA LYS A 846 -24.37 33.04 -13.15
C LYS A 846 -23.79 31.67 -13.50
N GLU A 847 -22.49 31.55 -13.77
CA GLU A 847 -21.82 30.27 -13.98
C GLU A 847 -21.64 29.47 -12.67
N ALA A 848 -21.39 30.14 -11.54
CA ALA A 848 -21.30 29.48 -10.23
C ALA A 848 -22.62 28.81 -9.80
N GLN A 849 -23.78 29.32 -10.26
CA GLN A 849 -25.10 28.79 -9.91
C GLN A 849 -25.55 27.59 -10.76
N SER A 850 -24.90 27.32 -11.91
CA SER A 850 -25.27 26.21 -12.81
C SER A 850 -24.42 24.96 -12.65
N ARG A 851 -23.39 24.98 -11.79
CA ARG A 851 -22.50 23.82 -11.55
C ARG A 851 -22.99 22.99 -10.36
N SER A 852 -22.78 21.67 -10.44
CA SER A 852 -23.02 20.75 -9.33
C SER A 852 -21.75 20.53 -8.50
N LEU A 853 -21.90 20.45 -7.17
CA LEU A 853 -20.85 20.13 -6.21
C LEU A 853 -21.30 18.98 -5.29
N ALA A 854 -20.45 17.98 -5.13
CA ALA A 854 -20.58 16.94 -4.13
C ALA A 854 -19.64 17.21 -2.94
N LEU A 855 -20.19 17.29 -1.73
CA LEU A 855 -19.46 17.56 -0.51
C LEU A 855 -19.56 16.35 0.42
N ARG A 856 -18.46 15.61 0.60
CA ARG A 856 -18.40 14.43 1.47
C ARG A 856 -17.42 14.68 2.60
N LEU A 857 -17.92 14.98 3.80
CA LEU A 857 -17.15 15.25 5.02
C LEU A 857 -17.45 14.15 6.05
N GLN A 858 -16.95 12.96 5.80
CA GLN A 858 -17.25 11.77 6.59
C GLN A 858 -16.29 11.64 7.77
N LYS A 859 -16.76 11.26 8.95
CA LYS A 859 -15.90 11.00 10.14
C LYS A 859 -14.86 12.10 10.42
N CYS A 860 -15.26 13.35 10.21
CA CYS A 860 -14.40 14.53 10.38
C CYS A 860 -14.45 15.10 11.81
N LEU A 861 -15.24 14.50 12.71
CA LEU A 861 -15.50 15.00 14.08
C LEU A 861 -16.20 16.39 14.07
N LEU A 862 -17.03 16.67 13.06
CA LEU A 862 -17.80 17.90 13.01
C LEU A 862 -18.78 18.00 14.19
N THR A 863 -18.83 19.16 14.83
CA THR A 863 -19.79 19.50 15.89
C THR A 863 -20.93 20.36 15.35
N VAL A 864 -21.95 20.60 16.18
CA VAL A 864 -23.07 21.51 15.87
C VAL A 864 -22.59 22.90 15.41
N ARG A 865 -21.57 23.46 16.07
CA ARG A 865 -21.02 24.80 15.73
C ARG A 865 -20.33 24.81 14.37
N ASP A 866 -19.69 23.71 14.00
CA ASP A 866 -19.00 23.60 12.71
C ASP A 866 -20.01 23.54 11.57
N VAL A 867 -21.15 22.86 11.80
CA VAL A 867 -22.26 22.81 10.85
C VAL A 867 -22.94 24.16 10.67
N GLU A 868 -23.12 24.95 11.73
CA GLU A 868 -23.65 26.33 11.60
C GLU A 868 -22.77 27.17 10.67
N MET A 869 -21.44 27.07 10.82
CA MET A 869 -20.48 27.74 9.94
C MET A 869 -20.54 27.19 8.51
N LEU A 870 -20.64 25.87 8.35
CA LEU A 870 -20.77 25.21 7.03
C LEU A 870 -22.03 25.66 6.29
N ILE A 871 -23.18 25.69 6.98
CA ILE A 871 -24.45 26.18 6.42
C ILE A 871 -24.30 27.64 5.98
N ALA A 872 -23.67 28.49 6.81
CA ALA A 872 -23.45 29.89 6.44
C ALA A 872 -22.58 30.04 5.18
N GLN A 873 -21.56 29.20 5.01
CA GLN A 873 -20.70 29.19 3.81
C GLN A 873 -21.43 28.68 2.55
N LEU A 874 -22.33 27.70 2.70
CA LEU A 874 -23.03 27.06 1.58
C LEU A 874 -24.23 27.86 1.05
N ARG A 875 -24.77 28.83 1.82
CA ARG A 875 -25.98 29.61 1.44
C ARG A 875 -25.91 30.30 0.09
N GLU A 876 -24.74 30.82 -0.28
CA GLU A 876 -24.49 31.52 -1.56
C GLU A 876 -23.71 30.63 -2.56
N GLY A 877 -23.74 29.32 -2.36
CA GLY A 877 -22.93 28.35 -3.09
C GLY A 877 -23.56 27.77 -4.37
N PRO A 878 -22.84 26.83 -5.02
CA PRO A 878 -23.34 26.11 -6.19
C PRO A 878 -24.49 25.16 -5.84
N LEU A 879 -25.09 24.52 -6.84
CA LEU A 879 -26.08 23.46 -6.63
C LEU A 879 -25.39 22.24 -5.98
N LEU A 880 -25.92 21.75 -4.87
CA LEU A 880 -25.34 20.61 -4.15
C LEU A 880 -25.99 19.31 -4.62
N GLU A 881 -25.22 18.47 -5.30
CA GLU A 881 -25.69 17.17 -5.78
C GLU A 881 -25.70 16.13 -4.66
N GLU A 882 -24.65 16.14 -3.84
CA GLU A 882 -24.51 15.26 -2.68
C GLU A 882 -23.92 16.05 -1.52
N VAL A 883 -24.51 15.89 -0.34
CA VAL A 883 -23.96 16.36 0.94
C VAL A 883 -23.91 15.15 1.88
N ASP A 884 -22.72 14.63 2.13
CA ASP A 884 -22.50 13.50 3.02
C ASP A 884 -21.70 13.95 4.25
N LEU A 885 -22.37 14.01 5.39
CA LEU A 885 -21.81 14.36 6.70
C LEU A 885 -21.83 13.14 7.63
N SER A 886 -21.75 11.92 7.09
CA SER A 886 -21.87 10.71 7.89
C SER A 886 -20.72 10.51 8.89
N GLY A 887 -21.01 9.91 10.06
CA GLY A 887 -20.00 9.57 11.06
C GLY A 887 -19.42 10.75 11.85
N ASN A 888 -20.10 11.90 11.91
CA ASN A 888 -19.68 13.06 12.72
C ASN A 888 -20.37 13.11 14.09
N GLN A 889 -20.26 14.24 14.81
CA GLN A 889 -20.83 14.45 16.16
C GLN A 889 -21.89 15.55 16.12
N LEU A 890 -22.84 15.43 15.20
CA LEU A 890 -23.88 16.45 15.02
C LEU A 890 -24.99 16.36 16.06
N GLU A 891 -25.22 15.18 16.62
CA GLU A 891 -26.33 14.91 17.55
C GLU A 891 -27.69 15.32 16.94
N ASP A 892 -28.75 15.36 17.75
CA ASP A 892 -30.10 15.70 17.26
C ASP A 892 -30.18 17.12 16.69
N GLU A 893 -29.54 18.09 17.35
CA GLU A 893 -29.61 19.50 16.98
C GLU A 893 -28.87 19.80 15.68
N GLY A 894 -27.65 19.27 15.50
CA GLY A 894 -26.89 19.47 14.28
C GLY A 894 -27.55 18.81 13.07
N CYS A 895 -28.13 17.61 13.24
CA CYS A 895 -28.87 16.96 12.17
C CYS A 895 -30.13 17.75 11.79
N ARG A 896 -30.84 18.33 12.77
CA ARG A 896 -31.99 19.22 12.53
C ARG A 896 -31.58 20.45 11.73
N LEU A 897 -30.50 21.14 12.11
CA LEU A 897 -30.05 22.35 11.42
C LEU A 897 -29.70 22.10 9.94
N VAL A 898 -29.01 21.01 9.62
CA VAL A 898 -28.71 20.66 8.22
C VAL A 898 -29.99 20.34 7.45
N ALA A 899 -30.89 19.58 8.06
CA ALA A 899 -32.16 19.21 7.44
C ALA A 899 -33.07 20.42 7.17
N GLU A 900 -33.13 21.39 8.08
CA GLU A 900 -33.88 22.64 7.90
C GLU A 900 -33.23 23.57 6.86
N ALA A 901 -31.90 23.53 6.75
CA ALA A 901 -31.16 24.30 5.75
C ALA A 901 -31.20 23.67 4.34
N ALA A 902 -31.46 22.36 4.21
CA ALA A 902 -31.40 21.63 2.93
C ALA A 902 -32.18 22.29 1.76
N PRO A 903 -33.41 22.82 1.95
CA PRO A 903 -34.10 23.57 0.89
C PRO A 903 -33.37 24.86 0.48
N GLN A 904 -32.79 25.58 1.45
CA GLN A 904 -32.06 26.82 1.22
C GLN A 904 -30.74 26.55 0.49
N LEU A 905 -30.09 25.43 0.81
CA LEU A 905 -28.82 24.99 0.23
C LEU A 905 -28.98 24.31 -1.14
N ARG A 906 -30.21 24.20 -1.67
CA ARG A 906 -30.51 23.61 -2.99
C ARG A 906 -29.93 22.20 -3.18
N ILE A 907 -30.01 21.35 -2.16
CA ILE A 907 -29.55 19.96 -2.24
C ILE A 907 -30.52 19.17 -3.13
N ALA A 908 -30.03 18.61 -4.24
CA ALA A 908 -30.86 18.03 -5.30
C ALA A 908 -30.69 16.51 -5.52
N GLY A 909 -29.71 15.86 -4.86
CA GLY A 909 -29.49 14.42 -4.96
C GLY A 909 -29.56 13.76 -3.59
N LYS A 910 -28.41 13.61 -2.93
CA LYS A 910 -28.29 12.84 -1.69
C LYS A 910 -27.89 13.71 -0.49
N LEU A 911 -28.55 13.51 0.64
CA LEU A 911 -28.16 14.06 1.95
C LEU A 911 -27.89 12.90 2.92
N ASP A 912 -26.64 12.70 3.32
CA ASP A 912 -26.25 11.65 4.26
C ASP A 912 -25.89 12.25 5.63
N LEU A 913 -26.70 11.94 6.64
CA LEU A 913 -26.51 12.31 8.05
C LEU A 913 -26.37 11.05 8.92
N SER A 914 -26.04 9.90 8.35
CA SER A 914 -25.87 8.65 9.11
C SER A 914 -24.70 8.70 10.10
N ASP A 915 -24.73 7.87 11.13
CA ASP A 915 -23.73 7.74 12.18
C ASP A 915 -23.38 9.04 12.93
N ASN A 916 -24.36 9.95 13.10
CA ASN A 916 -24.19 11.25 13.77
C ASN A 916 -24.68 11.32 15.23
N GLY A 917 -25.03 10.18 15.83
CA GLY A 917 -25.60 10.13 17.17
C GLY A 917 -27.05 10.60 17.25
N LEU A 918 -27.80 10.52 16.14
CA LEU A 918 -29.22 10.84 16.08
C LEU A 918 -30.03 9.89 16.98
N SER A 919 -30.75 10.46 17.93
CA SER A 919 -31.63 9.75 18.84
C SER A 919 -32.99 9.46 18.19
N VAL A 920 -33.77 8.60 18.83
CA VAL A 920 -35.15 8.32 18.41
C VAL A 920 -36.02 9.59 18.41
N VAL A 921 -35.72 10.55 19.30
CA VAL A 921 -36.43 11.83 19.41
C VAL A 921 -36.03 12.80 18.28
N GLY A 922 -34.80 12.73 17.78
CA GLY A 922 -34.29 13.58 16.70
C GLY A 922 -34.81 13.21 15.30
N VAL A 923 -35.17 11.93 15.07
CA VAL A 923 -35.67 11.47 13.75
C VAL A 923 -36.92 12.22 13.28
N PRO A 924 -37.97 12.40 14.11
CA PRO A 924 -39.12 13.25 13.77
C PRO A 924 -38.74 14.67 13.32
N TRP A 925 -37.71 15.28 13.91
CA TRP A 925 -37.29 16.63 13.57
C TRP A 925 -36.65 16.70 12.19
N VAL A 926 -35.76 15.74 11.88
CA VAL A 926 -35.12 15.63 10.56
C VAL A 926 -36.16 15.31 9.48
N LEU A 927 -37.07 14.37 9.73
CA LEU A 927 -38.13 14.00 8.79
C LEU A 927 -39.07 15.17 8.49
N LYS A 928 -39.48 15.92 9.52
CA LYS A 928 -40.32 17.11 9.36
C LYS A 928 -39.62 18.18 8.52
N ALA A 929 -38.34 18.44 8.78
CA ALA A 929 -37.56 19.41 8.02
C ALA A 929 -37.42 18.99 6.55
N VAL A 930 -37.07 17.74 6.27
CA VAL A 930 -36.89 17.22 4.90
C VAL A 930 -38.20 17.06 4.13
N SER A 931 -39.34 16.92 4.80
CA SER A 931 -40.66 16.91 4.14
C SER A 931 -40.96 18.19 3.35
N THR A 932 -40.23 19.28 3.61
CA THR A 932 -40.32 20.55 2.89
C THR A 932 -39.41 20.63 1.65
N CYS A 933 -38.48 19.68 1.47
CA CYS A 933 -37.57 19.61 0.33
C CYS A 933 -38.28 19.05 -0.92
N GLN A 934 -38.31 19.81 -2.02
CA GLN A 934 -38.93 19.36 -3.27
C GLN A 934 -38.00 18.56 -4.19
N ASN A 935 -36.68 18.69 -4.01
CA ASN A 935 -35.67 18.16 -4.94
C ASN A 935 -34.77 17.07 -4.35
N LEU A 936 -34.90 16.74 -3.06
CA LEU A 936 -34.02 15.74 -2.43
C LEU A 936 -34.42 14.33 -2.89
N ALA A 937 -33.47 13.58 -3.46
CA ALA A 937 -33.69 12.23 -3.97
C ALA A 937 -33.42 11.16 -2.90
N ASP A 938 -32.41 11.34 -2.05
CA ASP A 938 -32.04 10.39 -1.00
C ASP A 938 -31.69 11.11 0.31
N LEU A 939 -32.19 10.62 1.44
CA LEU A 939 -31.78 11.00 2.79
C LEU A 939 -31.29 9.77 3.53
N HIS A 940 -30.09 9.78 4.07
CA HIS A 940 -29.60 8.70 4.92
C HIS A 940 -29.48 9.24 6.34
N ILE A 941 -30.05 8.55 7.32
CA ILE A 941 -29.90 8.84 8.76
C ILE A 941 -29.51 7.53 9.47
N SER A 942 -29.14 7.55 10.75
CA SER A 942 -28.90 6.30 11.50
C SER A 942 -29.55 6.36 12.86
N LEU A 943 -30.13 5.26 13.31
CA LEU A 943 -30.63 5.08 14.67
C LEU A 943 -29.82 3.97 15.34
N MET A 944 -29.08 4.29 16.40
CA MET A 944 -28.32 3.31 17.21
C MET A 944 -27.46 2.34 16.37
N HIS A 945 -26.36 2.84 15.78
CA HIS A 945 -25.37 2.12 14.94
C HIS A 945 -25.94 1.34 13.74
N LYS A 946 -27.21 1.57 13.38
CA LYS A 946 -27.85 0.98 12.21
C LYS A 946 -28.33 2.08 11.27
N THR A 947 -27.85 2.03 10.04
CA THR A 947 -28.15 3.02 8.99
C THR A 947 -29.57 2.84 8.47
N VAL A 948 -30.28 3.94 8.42
CA VAL A 948 -31.66 4.12 8.01
C VAL A 948 -31.65 4.86 6.67
N VAL A 949 -32.00 4.18 5.58
CA VAL A 949 -31.91 4.74 4.23
C VAL A 949 -33.27 5.21 3.74
N LEU A 950 -33.50 6.51 3.73
CA LEU A 950 -34.73 7.14 3.24
C LEU A 950 -34.58 7.55 1.76
N THR A 951 -34.88 6.64 0.85
CA THR A 951 -34.86 6.88 -0.60
C THR A 951 -36.14 7.55 -1.08
N PHE A 952 -36.10 8.83 -1.42
CA PHE A 952 -37.23 9.55 -2.04
C PHE A 952 -37.33 9.33 -3.57
N ALA A 953 -36.39 8.60 -4.17
CA ALA A 953 -36.29 8.31 -5.60
C ALA A 953 -37.06 7.05 -6.09
N PRO A 954 -37.40 6.96 -7.39
CA PRO A 954 -37.98 5.77 -8.01
C PRO A 954 -36.92 4.67 -8.21
N GLU A 955 -37.14 3.48 -7.65
CA GLU A 955 -36.38 2.29 -8.04
C GLU A 955 -36.93 1.66 -9.33
N PRO A 956 -36.06 1.01 -10.13
CA PRO A 956 -36.52 0.09 -11.17
C PRO A 956 -37.34 -1.03 -10.53
N GLU A 957 -38.43 -1.43 -11.17
CA GLU A 957 -39.31 -2.48 -10.69
C GLU A 957 -38.50 -3.76 -10.39
N GLU A 958 -38.36 -4.13 -9.11
CA GLU A 958 -37.92 -5.46 -8.72
C GLU A 958 -38.93 -6.48 -9.28
N GLN A 959 -38.60 -7.02 -10.44
CA GLN A 959 -39.23 -8.22 -10.99
C GLN A 959 -38.72 -9.43 -10.20
N GLU A 960 -39.30 -9.67 -9.03
CA GLU A 960 -39.20 -10.98 -8.37
C GLU A 960 -40.57 -11.68 -8.38
N GLY A 961 -40.67 -12.71 -9.22
CA GLY A 961 -41.41 -13.93 -8.91
C GLY A 961 -42.92 -13.84 -8.74
N THR A 962 -43.66 -13.09 -9.58
CA THR A 962 -45.11 -13.32 -9.75
C THR A 962 -45.63 -12.86 -11.13
N GLN A 963 -44.84 -13.13 -12.17
CA GLN A 963 -45.10 -12.64 -13.53
C GLN A 963 -46.27 -13.35 -14.25
N GLU A 964 -46.91 -14.36 -13.65
CA GLU A 964 -48.03 -15.07 -14.30
C GLU A 964 -49.42 -14.44 -14.10
N ARG A 965 -49.61 -13.50 -13.17
CA ARG A 965 -50.98 -12.99 -12.86
C ARG A 965 -51.30 -11.58 -13.34
N ALA A 966 -50.32 -10.79 -13.76
CA ALA A 966 -50.58 -9.47 -14.35
C ALA A 966 -51.25 -9.57 -15.74
N ALA A 967 -51.06 -10.68 -16.46
CA ALA A 967 -51.58 -10.87 -17.81
C ALA A 967 -53.12 -10.94 -17.91
N PHE A 968 -53.84 -11.27 -16.82
CA PHE A 968 -55.30 -11.42 -16.88
C PHE A 968 -56.04 -10.08 -16.71
N LEU A 969 -55.49 -9.12 -15.95
CA LEU A 969 -56.11 -7.81 -15.74
C LEU A 969 -55.79 -6.80 -16.86
N ASP A 970 -54.69 -7.01 -17.60
CA ASP A 970 -54.31 -6.13 -18.70
C ASP A 970 -55.05 -6.43 -20.03
N SER A 971 -55.70 -7.59 -20.17
CA SER A 971 -56.32 -8.00 -21.45
C SER A 971 -57.66 -7.33 -21.78
N LEU A 972 -58.27 -6.57 -20.85
CA LEU A 972 -59.65 -6.05 -21.04
C LEU A 972 -59.80 -4.55 -21.29
N THR A 973 -58.73 -3.74 -21.42
CA THR A 973 -58.91 -2.31 -21.74
C THR A 973 -57.76 -1.72 -22.57
N LEU A 974 -57.81 -1.94 -23.88
CA LEU A 974 -57.12 -1.12 -24.86
C LEU A 974 -57.98 0.14 -25.14
N GLN A 975 -57.52 1.31 -24.67
CA GLN A 975 -57.49 2.59 -25.41
C GLN A 975 -57.38 3.80 -24.47
N MET A 976 -56.60 4.77 -24.95
CA MET A 976 -56.49 6.19 -24.59
C MET A 976 -55.32 6.59 -23.67
N SER A 977 -54.60 7.56 -24.23
CA SER A 977 -53.31 8.13 -23.90
C SER A 977 -53.41 9.27 -22.87
N SER A 978 -52.25 9.62 -22.33
CA SER A 978 -51.82 10.95 -21.87
C SER A 978 -51.63 11.13 -20.35
N GLU A 979 -50.42 11.58 -20.01
CA GLU A 979 -49.92 12.18 -18.76
C GLU A 979 -49.62 11.24 -17.57
N LEU A 980 -48.32 10.88 -17.44
CA LEU A 980 -47.71 10.33 -16.22
C LEU A 980 -47.76 11.37 -15.09
N PRO A 981 -48.40 11.07 -13.94
CA PRO A 981 -48.29 11.91 -12.73
C PRO A 981 -46.93 11.72 -12.03
N PRO A 982 -46.50 12.68 -11.19
CA PRO A 982 -45.15 12.71 -10.62
C PRO A 982 -44.90 11.56 -9.63
N CYS A 983 -43.68 11.05 -9.65
CA CYS A 983 -43.14 9.98 -8.82
C CYS A 983 -43.45 10.21 -7.33
N SER A 984 -44.02 9.20 -6.66
CA SER A 984 -44.36 9.30 -5.25
C SER A 984 -43.15 8.92 -4.37
N PRO A 985 -42.68 9.79 -3.45
CA PRO A 985 -41.54 9.52 -2.59
C PRO A 985 -41.70 8.22 -1.78
N ARG A 986 -40.59 7.47 -1.62
CA ARG A 986 -40.50 6.32 -0.72
C ARG A 986 -39.76 6.71 0.56
N ILE A 987 -40.01 6.01 1.65
CA ILE A 987 -39.32 6.16 2.94
C ILE A 987 -39.00 4.72 3.38
N ARG A 988 -37.72 4.36 3.52
CA ARG A 988 -37.32 3.05 4.07
C ARG A 988 -36.63 3.20 5.44
N LEU A 989 -37.34 2.81 6.49
CA LEU A 989 -36.85 2.77 7.87
C LEU A 989 -36.57 1.32 8.26
N THR A 990 -35.54 0.68 7.68
CA THR A 990 -35.22 -0.72 7.99
C THR A 990 -34.10 -0.84 9.03
N HIS A 991 -34.09 -1.93 9.80
CA HIS A 991 -33.05 -2.20 10.81
C HIS A 991 -32.90 -1.11 11.89
N CYS A 992 -33.93 -0.31 12.16
CA CYS A 992 -33.85 0.84 13.08
C CYS A 992 -34.06 0.47 14.56
N GLY A 993 -34.48 -0.76 14.85
CA GLY A 993 -34.88 -1.16 16.21
C GLY A 993 -36.13 -0.42 16.72
N LEU A 994 -36.97 0.09 15.82
CA LEU A 994 -38.22 0.77 16.19
C LEU A 994 -39.13 -0.20 16.95
N GLN A 995 -39.71 0.28 18.06
CA GLN A 995 -40.69 -0.41 18.88
C GLN A 995 -42.05 0.28 18.76
N ALA A 996 -43.11 -0.34 19.26
CA ALA A 996 -44.46 0.23 19.23
C ALA A 996 -44.53 1.66 19.82
N GLU A 997 -43.83 1.94 20.92
CA GLU A 997 -43.80 3.28 21.54
C GLU A 997 -43.29 4.40 20.62
N HIS A 998 -42.47 4.07 19.61
CA HIS A 998 -41.90 5.04 18.68
C HIS A 998 -42.83 5.36 17.49
N LEU A 999 -43.82 4.51 17.21
CA LEU A 999 -44.72 4.69 16.07
C LEU A 999 -45.60 5.94 16.20
N GLU A 1000 -46.03 6.29 17.41
CA GLU A 1000 -46.90 7.47 17.60
C GLU A 1000 -46.18 8.77 17.22
N GLN A 1001 -44.89 8.90 17.57
CA GLN A 1001 -44.09 10.07 17.23
C GLN A 1001 -43.76 10.13 15.74
N LEU A 1002 -43.42 8.98 15.14
CA LEU A 1002 -43.18 8.86 13.70
C LEU A 1002 -44.44 9.22 12.90
N CYS A 1003 -45.60 8.70 13.31
CA CYS A 1003 -46.88 8.99 12.69
C CYS A 1003 -47.23 10.48 12.78
N LYS A 1004 -47.07 11.13 13.94
CA LYS A 1004 -47.27 12.58 14.10
C LYS A 1004 -46.31 13.43 13.24
N ALA A 1005 -45.09 12.95 12.98
CA ALA A 1005 -44.15 13.64 12.11
C ALA A 1005 -44.51 13.50 10.62
N LEU A 1006 -45.11 12.37 10.25
CA LEU A 1006 -45.62 12.10 8.90
C LEU A 1006 -47.03 12.67 8.66
N GLU A 1007 -47.76 13.04 9.72
CA GLU A 1007 -49.07 13.66 9.70
C GLU A 1007 -48.98 15.05 9.02
N GLY A 1008 -49.32 15.10 7.72
CA GLY A 1008 -49.17 16.27 6.86
C GLY A 1008 -48.30 16.06 5.61
N SER A 1009 -47.60 14.92 5.51
CA SER A 1009 -46.83 14.54 4.33
C SER A 1009 -47.74 14.09 3.17
N CYS A 1010 -48.33 15.05 2.47
CA CYS A 1010 -49.35 14.82 1.42
C CYS A 1010 -48.87 14.05 0.16
N ARG A 1011 -47.64 13.53 0.14
CA ARG A 1011 -47.01 12.90 -1.04
C ARG A 1011 -46.39 11.52 -0.82
N LEU A 1012 -46.32 11.02 0.43
CA LEU A 1012 -45.65 9.73 0.71
C LEU A 1012 -46.36 8.56 0.00
N GLY A 1013 -45.67 7.91 -0.94
CA GLY A 1013 -46.22 6.79 -1.71
C GLY A 1013 -45.85 5.42 -1.15
N HIS A 1014 -44.68 5.28 -0.56
CA HIS A 1014 -44.22 3.97 -0.10
C HIS A 1014 -43.51 4.10 1.25
N LEU A 1015 -43.89 3.27 2.22
CA LEU A 1015 -43.28 3.22 3.54
C LEU A 1015 -42.78 1.81 3.79
N ASP A 1016 -41.50 1.66 4.08
CA ASP A 1016 -40.90 0.38 4.44
C ASP A 1016 -40.41 0.46 5.89
N LEU A 1017 -41.03 -0.31 6.78
CA LEU A 1017 -40.65 -0.46 8.19
C LEU A 1017 -40.11 -1.87 8.46
N SER A 1018 -39.66 -2.60 7.43
CA SER A 1018 -39.19 -3.96 7.60
C SER A 1018 -37.96 -4.06 8.52
N ARG A 1019 -37.73 -5.22 9.13
CA ARG A 1019 -36.56 -5.49 9.98
C ARG A 1019 -36.49 -4.60 11.22
N ASN A 1020 -37.62 -4.36 11.88
CA ASN A 1020 -37.71 -3.63 13.14
C ASN A 1020 -38.25 -4.53 14.27
N ALA A 1021 -38.53 -3.96 15.45
CA ALA A 1021 -39.04 -4.66 16.62
C ALA A 1021 -40.44 -4.17 17.00
N LEU A 1022 -41.30 -3.92 15.99
CA LEU A 1022 -42.63 -3.35 16.19
C LEU A 1022 -43.56 -4.30 16.98
N GLY A 1023 -43.47 -5.60 16.69
CA GLY A 1023 -44.35 -6.61 17.28
C GLY A 1023 -45.84 -6.35 17.04
N ASP A 1024 -46.69 -7.15 17.69
CA ASP A 1024 -48.14 -7.10 17.49
C ASP A 1024 -48.76 -5.76 17.94
N GLN A 1025 -48.22 -5.18 19.00
CA GLN A 1025 -48.64 -3.86 19.49
C GLN A 1025 -48.38 -2.77 18.45
N GLY A 1026 -47.23 -2.83 17.74
CA GLY A 1026 -46.90 -1.89 16.68
C GLY A 1026 -47.78 -2.08 15.44
N ALA A 1027 -48.09 -3.33 15.06
CA ALA A 1027 -49.02 -3.62 13.97
C ALA A 1027 -50.44 -3.12 14.26
N ALA A 1028 -50.94 -3.31 15.49
CA ALA A 1028 -52.25 -2.80 15.91
C ALA A 1028 -52.31 -1.27 15.94
N GLN A 1029 -51.23 -0.60 16.35
CA GLN A 1029 -51.10 0.85 16.23
C GLN A 1029 -51.11 1.27 14.77
N LEU A 1030 -50.25 0.71 13.92
CA LEU A 1030 -50.22 1.01 12.49
C LEU A 1030 -51.59 0.86 11.82
N ALA A 1031 -52.33 -0.21 12.13
CA ALA A 1031 -53.68 -0.43 11.63
C ALA A 1031 -54.64 0.73 11.97
N ARG A 1032 -54.52 1.32 13.16
CA ARG A 1032 -55.29 2.51 13.57
C ARG A 1032 -54.84 3.80 12.86
N TRP A 1033 -53.57 3.91 12.48
CA TRP A 1033 -52.98 5.10 11.86
C TRP A 1033 -53.04 5.12 10.33
N LEU A 1034 -53.11 3.96 9.67
CA LEU A 1034 -53.19 3.84 8.21
C LEU A 1034 -54.28 4.71 7.55
N PRO A 1035 -55.47 4.95 8.15
CA PRO A 1035 -56.45 5.90 7.63
C PRO A 1035 -55.96 7.35 7.53
N ALA A 1036 -55.04 7.78 8.40
CA ALA A 1036 -54.47 9.14 8.40
C ALA A 1036 -53.37 9.34 7.33
N LEU A 1037 -52.77 8.25 6.82
CA LEU A 1037 -51.70 8.25 5.82
C LEU A 1037 -52.24 8.14 4.38
N GLY A 1038 -53.30 8.88 4.04
CA GLY A 1038 -54.11 8.70 2.83
C GLY A 1038 -53.40 8.77 1.46
N ALA A 1039 -52.12 9.16 1.41
CA ALA A 1039 -51.30 9.18 0.19
C ALA A 1039 -50.56 7.85 -0.09
N LEU A 1040 -50.48 6.96 0.90
CA LEU A 1040 -49.67 5.74 0.86
C LEU A 1040 -50.19 4.72 -0.18
N GLN A 1041 -49.27 4.06 -0.88
CA GLN A 1041 -49.51 3.05 -1.92
C GLN A 1041 -48.90 1.70 -1.56
N SER A 1042 -47.86 1.66 -0.72
CA SER A 1042 -47.40 0.41 -0.13
C SER A 1042 -46.86 0.60 1.28
N LEU A 1043 -47.08 -0.41 2.12
CA LEU A 1043 -46.48 -0.54 3.44
C LEU A 1043 -45.78 -1.89 3.54
N ASN A 1044 -44.48 -1.92 3.81
CA ASN A 1044 -43.73 -3.14 4.08
C ASN A 1044 -43.45 -3.24 5.58
N LEU A 1045 -43.88 -4.34 6.21
CA LEU A 1045 -43.71 -4.67 7.64
C LEU A 1045 -42.95 -5.98 7.83
N SER A 1046 -42.25 -6.47 6.80
CA SER A 1046 -41.53 -7.74 6.85
C SER A 1046 -40.51 -7.78 8.00
N GLU A 1047 -40.23 -8.95 8.57
CA GLU A 1047 -39.21 -9.13 9.61
C GLU A 1047 -39.42 -8.23 10.86
N ASN A 1048 -40.68 -8.11 11.33
CA ASN A 1048 -41.06 -7.32 12.54
C ASN A 1048 -41.51 -8.17 13.75
N CYS A 1049 -41.25 -9.47 13.71
CA CYS A 1049 -41.72 -10.44 14.72
C CYS A 1049 -43.25 -10.39 14.93
N LEU A 1050 -44.01 -10.35 13.84
CA LEU A 1050 -45.47 -10.30 13.86
C LEU A 1050 -46.07 -11.69 14.06
N SER A 1051 -47.05 -11.82 14.95
CA SER A 1051 -47.83 -13.05 15.17
C SER A 1051 -49.09 -13.08 14.31
N LEU A 1052 -49.89 -14.16 14.43
CA LEU A 1052 -51.20 -14.26 13.79
C LEU A 1052 -52.19 -13.18 14.25
N ASP A 1053 -52.09 -12.69 15.49
CA ASP A 1053 -52.96 -11.64 16.00
C ASP A 1053 -52.68 -10.28 15.31
N ALA A 1054 -51.43 -10.03 14.93
CA ALA A 1054 -51.07 -8.88 14.10
C ALA A 1054 -51.68 -8.99 12.69
N VAL A 1055 -51.75 -10.21 12.12
CA VAL A 1055 -52.39 -10.45 10.82
C VAL A 1055 -53.86 -10.08 10.85
N PHE A 1056 -54.58 -10.44 11.91
CA PHE A 1056 -56.01 -10.09 12.06
C PHE A 1056 -56.19 -8.57 12.15
N SER A 1057 -55.32 -7.89 12.92
CA SER A 1057 -55.34 -6.43 13.05
C SER A 1057 -55.06 -5.73 11.71
N LEU A 1058 -54.15 -6.25 10.90
CA LEU A 1058 -53.84 -5.71 9.57
C LEU A 1058 -54.92 -6.05 8.53
N ALA A 1059 -55.55 -7.23 8.61
CA ALA A 1059 -56.64 -7.61 7.72
C ALA A 1059 -57.88 -6.72 7.90
N GLN A 1060 -58.16 -6.26 9.12
CA GLN A 1060 -59.21 -5.28 9.40
C GLN A 1060 -58.97 -3.93 8.67
N CYS A 1061 -57.74 -3.64 8.22
CA CYS A 1061 -57.46 -2.42 7.45
C CYS A 1061 -58.18 -2.41 6.10
N PHE A 1062 -58.59 -3.55 5.54
CA PHE A 1062 -59.38 -3.57 4.29
C PHE A 1062 -60.71 -2.82 4.44
N SER A 1063 -61.34 -2.82 5.61
CA SER A 1063 -62.60 -2.09 5.83
C SER A 1063 -62.36 -0.61 6.12
N ALA A 1064 -61.29 -0.28 6.86
CA ALA A 1064 -60.97 1.08 7.29
C ALA A 1064 -60.17 1.92 6.27
N VAL A 1065 -59.46 1.29 5.33
CA VAL A 1065 -58.45 1.93 4.47
C VAL A 1065 -58.73 1.65 2.98
N PRO A 1066 -59.27 2.62 2.22
CA PRO A 1066 -59.70 2.40 0.82
C PRO A 1066 -58.56 2.06 -0.15
N TRP A 1067 -57.33 2.49 0.12
CA TRP A 1067 -56.20 2.29 -0.80
C TRP A 1067 -55.59 0.89 -0.72
N VAL A 1068 -55.80 0.15 0.37
CA VAL A 1068 -55.24 -1.20 0.55
C VAL A 1068 -56.03 -2.17 -0.33
N LEU A 1069 -55.35 -2.75 -1.32
CA LEU A 1069 -55.93 -3.73 -2.24
C LEU A 1069 -55.34 -5.12 -2.08
N GLN A 1070 -54.08 -5.22 -1.65
CA GLN A 1070 -53.40 -6.49 -1.48
C GLN A 1070 -52.71 -6.52 -0.12
N LEU A 1071 -52.85 -7.63 0.60
CA LEU A 1071 -52.09 -7.96 1.80
C LEU A 1071 -51.43 -9.33 1.57
N ASP A 1072 -50.09 -9.36 1.49
CA ASP A 1072 -49.31 -10.59 1.29
C ASP A 1072 -48.43 -10.85 2.51
N ILE A 1073 -48.58 -12.03 3.09
CA ILE A 1073 -47.96 -12.45 4.35
C ILE A 1073 -47.34 -13.83 4.16
N SER A 1074 -46.08 -14.02 4.54
CA SER A 1074 -45.40 -15.33 4.65
C SER A 1074 -44.68 -15.41 5.99
N PHE A 1075 -44.92 -16.48 6.74
CA PHE A 1075 -44.37 -16.63 8.08
C PHE A 1075 -42.94 -17.20 8.09
N GLU A 1076 -42.53 -18.06 7.15
CA GLU A 1076 -41.14 -18.56 7.10
C GLU A 1076 -40.17 -17.48 6.61
N SER A 1077 -40.55 -16.72 5.58
CA SER A 1077 -39.74 -15.57 5.11
C SER A 1077 -39.98 -14.29 5.92
N GLN A 1078 -40.88 -14.33 6.92
CA GLN A 1078 -41.37 -13.17 7.67
C GLN A 1078 -41.80 -11.99 6.78
N HIS A 1079 -42.25 -12.24 5.56
CA HIS A 1079 -42.64 -11.22 4.60
C HIS A 1079 -44.05 -10.70 4.93
N VAL A 1080 -44.24 -9.39 5.09
CA VAL A 1080 -45.55 -8.76 5.37
C VAL A 1080 -45.66 -7.46 4.58
N VAL A 1081 -46.51 -7.42 3.56
CA VAL A 1081 -46.64 -6.24 2.68
C VAL A 1081 -48.09 -5.91 2.36
N LEU A 1082 -48.48 -4.66 2.56
CA LEU A 1082 -49.73 -4.06 2.07
C LEU A 1082 -49.44 -3.27 0.80
N ARG A 1083 -50.25 -3.46 -0.26
CA ARG A 1083 -50.14 -2.72 -1.53
C ARG A 1083 -51.49 -2.18 -1.97
N GLY A 1084 -51.47 -1.01 -2.59
CA GLY A 1084 -52.60 -0.38 -3.28
C GLY A 1084 -52.45 -0.40 -4.80
N GLY A 1085 -53.58 -0.29 -5.51
CA GLY A 1085 -53.60 -0.38 -6.97
C GLY A 1085 -53.34 0.95 -7.66
N ARG A 1086 -52.53 0.93 -8.74
CA ARG A 1086 -52.12 2.12 -9.51
C ARG A 1086 -53.27 2.99 -10.04
N ARG A 1087 -54.49 2.45 -10.20
CA ARG A 1087 -55.67 3.14 -10.80
C ARG A 1087 -56.78 3.53 -9.82
N ALA A 1088 -56.68 3.21 -8.53
CA ALA A 1088 -57.78 3.43 -7.57
C ALA A 1088 -58.12 4.92 -7.34
N ARG A 1089 -57.19 5.85 -7.65
CA ARG A 1089 -57.40 7.30 -7.47
C ARG A 1089 -58.41 7.91 -8.46
N HIS A 1090 -58.60 7.34 -9.65
CA HIS A 1090 -59.49 7.95 -10.66
C HIS A 1090 -60.97 7.62 -10.45
N LEU A 1091 -61.31 6.53 -9.75
CA LEU A 1091 -62.70 6.10 -9.53
C LEU A 1091 -63.29 6.65 -8.21
N LEU A 1092 -62.47 6.88 -7.18
CA LEU A 1092 -62.95 7.34 -5.87
C LEU A 1092 -63.07 8.87 -5.75
N ALA A 1093 -62.36 9.66 -6.57
CA ALA A 1093 -62.42 11.12 -6.54
C ALA A 1093 -63.74 11.72 -7.08
N ARG A 1094 -64.70 10.91 -7.52
CA ARG A 1094 -65.94 11.36 -8.17
C ARG A 1094 -67.26 11.02 -7.46
N SER A 1095 -67.21 10.50 -6.25
CA SER A 1095 -68.44 10.17 -5.50
C SER A 1095 -68.47 10.91 -4.16
N PRO A 1096 -69.52 11.68 -3.83
CA PRO A 1096 -69.70 12.20 -2.47
C PRO A 1096 -69.99 11.06 -1.49
N PRO A 1097 -69.72 11.23 -0.19
CA PRO A 1097 -69.95 10.18 0.80
C PRO A 1097 -71.46 9.91 0.94
N PRO A 1098 -71.91 8.65 1.12
CA PRO A 1098 -73.31 8.38 1.39
C PRO A 1098 -73.66 8.80 2.82
N GLU A 1099 -74.72 9.60 2.95
CA GLU A 1099 -75.33 9.93 4.23
C GLU A 1099 -76.23 8.78 4.70
N SER A 1100 -75.97 8.30 5.92
CA SER A 1100 -76.80 7.42 6.77
C SER A 1100 -76.95 5.92 6.38
N PRO A 1101 -76.99 5.01 7.38
CA PRO A 1101 -77.04 3.57 7.16
C PRO A 1101 -78.47 3.04 7.32
N ALA A 1102 -79.39 3.39 6.43
CA ALA A 1102 -80.73 2.78 6.44
C ALA A 1102 -81.47 3.03 5.12
N GLN A 1103 -81.17 2.25 4.08
CA GLN A 1103 -82.06 1.83 2.98
C GLN A 1103 -81.20 1.46 1.76
N ALA A 1104 -81.04 0.16 1.50
CA ALA A 1104 -80.63 -0.36 0.19
C ALA A 1104 -81.08 -1.82 0.05
N GLN A 1105 -82.40 -2.04 -0.01
CA GLN A 1105 -82.93 -3.16 -0.78
C GLN A 1105 -83.18 -2.66 -2.20
N SER A 1106 -82.63 -3.40 -3.18
CA SER A 1106 -82.86 -3.29 -4.62
C SER A 1106 -82.66 -1.91 -5.29
N SER A 1107 -81.47 -1.70 -5.87
CA SER A 1107 -81.36 -1.10 -7.21
C SER A 1107 -79.98 -1.40 -7.80
N GLY A 1108 -79.96 -1.97 -9.01
CA GLY A 1108 -78.73 -2.25 -9.74
C GLY A 1108 -78.16 -0.97 -10.35
N PHE A 1109 -76.91 -0.66 -10.05
CA PHE A 1109 -76.02 0.20 -10.84
C PHE A 1109 -74.57 -0.20 -10.53
N GLY A 1110 -73.78 -0.45 -11.58
CA GLY A 1110 -72.41 -0.96 -11.46
C GLY A 1110 -71.44 0.05 -10.85
N GLN A 1111 -71.18 -0.06 -9.55
CA GLN A 1111 -69.87 0.32 -9.00
C GLN A 1111 -68.88 -0.77 -9.42
N ARG A 1112 -67.87 -0.42 -10.22
CA ARG A 1112 -66.71 -1.29 -10.48
C ARG A 1112 -65.95 -1.46 -9.16
N CYS A 1113 -66.38 -2.42 -8.34
CA CYS A 1113 -65.67 -2.80 -7.12
C CYS A 1113 -64.27 -3.29 -7.51
N VAL A 1114 -63.26 -2.67 -6.91
CA VAL A 1114 -61.86 -3.04 -7.17
C VAL A 1114 -61.59 -4.36 -6.44
N PRO A 1115 -61.10 -5.41 -7.12
CA PRO A 1115 -60.81 -6.68 -6.49
C PRO A 1115 -59.67 -6.52 -5.48
N ARG A 1116 -59.81 -7.20 -4.34
CA ARG A 1116 -58.83 -7.22 -3.27
C ARG A 1116 -58.23 -8.60 -3.12
N SER A 1117 -56.98 -8.70 -2.70
CA SER A 1117 -56.30 -9.97 -2.52
C SER A 1117 -55.68 -10.09 -1.13
N PHE A 1118 -56.03 -11.15 -0.42
CA PHE A 1118 -55.39 -11.55 0.82
C PHE A 1118 -54.60 -12.84 0.56
N CYS A 1119 -53.31 -12.80 0.84
CA CYS A 1119 -52.41 -13.93 0.66
C CYS A 1119 -51.69 -14.20 1.99
N LEU A 1120 -51.78 -15.44 2.47
CA LEU A 1120 -51.13 -15.90 3.68
C LEU A 1120 -50.43 -17.22 3.37
N ARG A 1121 -49.11 -17.26 3.43
CA ARG A 1121 -48.28 -18.43 3.08
C ARG A 1121 -47.53 -18.97 4.30
N GLU A 1122 -47.21 -20.25 4.24
CA GLU A 1122 -46.40 -21.00 5.22
C GLU A 1122 -46.88 -20.81 6.67
N CYS A 1123 -48.20 -20.80 6.88
CA CYS A 1123 -48.78 -20.60 8.21
C CYS A 1123 -49.28 -21.91 8.83
N ARG A 1124 -49.34 -21.98 10.17
CA ARG A 1124 -50.05 -23.02 10.92
C ARG A 1124 -51.41 -22.47 11.36
N LEU A 1125 -52.45 -22.81 10.61
CA LEU A 1125 -53.81 -22.33 10.85
C LEU A 1125 -54.63 -23.36 11.62
N GLU A 1126 -54.78 -23.13 12.93
CA GLU A 1126 -55.73 -23.87 13.78
C GLU A 1126 -57.15 -23.32 13.62
N ALA A 1127 -58.17 -24.13 13.94
CA ALA A 1127 -59.58 -23.78 13.78
C ALA A 1127 -59.93 -22.40 14.37
N LEU A 1128 -59.44 -22.09 15.57
CA LEU A 1128 -59.70 -20.83 16.27
C LEU A 1128 -59.07 -19.61 15.56
N SER A 1129 -57.88 -19.79 14.97
CA SER A 1129 -57.20 -18.74 14.18
C SER A 1129 -57.91 -18.49 12.85
N LEU A 1130 -58.49 -19.52 12.23
CA LEU A 1130 -59.31 -19.39 11.02
C LEU A 1130 -60.63 -18.67 11.29
N THR A 1131 -61.26 -18.91 12.43
CA THR A 1131 -62.45 -18.15 12.85
C THR A 1131 -62.14 -16.66 12.91
N HIS A 1132 -61.08 -16.26 13.62
CA HIS A 1132 -60.69 -14.85 13.72
C HIS A 1132 -60.29 -14.23 12.38
N LEU A 1133 -59.61 -14.99 11.51
CA LEU A 1133 -59.27 -14.54 10.16
C LEU A 1133 -60.52 -14.29 9.31
N CYS A 1134 -61.47 -15.22 9.34
CA CYS A 1134 -62.72 -15.09 8.60
C CYS A 1134 -63.52 -13.89 9.12
N GLU A 1135 -63.65 -13.73 10.43
CA GLU A 1135 -64.31 -12.57 11.06
C GLU A 1135 -63.66 -11.23 10.67
N ALA A 1136 -62.33 -11.17 10.58
CA ALA A 1136 -61.63 -9.98 10.11
C ALA A 1136 -61.93 -9.66 8.63
N LEU A 1137 -62.06 -10.70 7.80
CA LEU A 1137 -62.33 -10.57 6.35
C LEU A 1137 -63.81 -10.36 6.01
N GLU A 1138 -64.76 -10.73 6.87
CA GLU A 1138 -66.21 -10.52 6.70
C GLU A 1138 -66.55 -9.05 6.40
N THR A 1139 -65.75 -8.11 6.93
CA THR A 1139 -65.96 -6.67 6.79
C THR A 1139 -65.35 -6.06 5.51
N CYS A 1140 -64.73 -6.86 4.63
CA CYS A 1140 -64.05 -6.37 3.42
C CYS A 1140 -65.05 -5.95 2.32
N PRO A 1141 -65.04 -4.70 1.83
CA PRO A 1141 -65.83 -4.32 0.65
C PRO A 1141 -65.21 -4.79 -0.67
N GLY A 1142 -66.06 -5.31 -1.57
CA GLY A 1142 -65.70 -5.69 -2.95
C GLY A 1142 -65.19 -7.13 -3.08
N PRO A 1143 -65.03 -7.63 -4.33
CA PRO A 1143 -64.62 -9.00 -4.57
C PRO A 1143 -63.23 -9.30 -3.97
N LEU A 1144 -63.13 -10.38 -3.20
CA LEU A 1144 -61.97 -10.77 -2.41
C LEU A 1144 -61.37 -12.08 -2.92
N GLU A 1145 -60.10 -12.07 -3.29
CA GLU A 1145 -59.31 -13.26 -3.56
C GLU A 1145 -58.52 -13.64 -2.30
N VAL A 1146 -58.78 -14.82 -1.73
CA VAL A 1146 -58.04 -15.35 -0.58
C VAL A 1146 -57.12 -16.47 -1.05
N ARG A 1147 -55.85 -16.42 -0.67
CA ARG A 1147 -54.87 -17.49 -0.92
C ARG A 1147 -54.22 -17.91 0.39
N LEU A 1148 -54.40 -19.15 0.80
CA LEU A 1148 -53.80 -19.68 2.01
C LEU A 1148 -52.85 -20.83 1.62
N SER A 1149 -51.55 -20.67 1.87
CA SER A 1149 -50.59 -21.77 1.88
C SER A 1149 -50.34 -22.18 3.32
N CYS A 1150 -50.64 -23.44 3.67
CA CYS A 1150 -50.55 -23.94 5.04
C CYS A 1150 -49.49 -25.03 5.16
N VAL A 1151 -48.75 -25.03 6.27
CA VAL A 1151 -47.79 -26.10 6.61
C VAL A 1151 -48.49 -27.31 7.22
N VAL A 1152 -49.55 -27.08 8.00
CA VAL A 1152 -50.42 -28.12 8.56
C VAL A 1152 -51.86 -27.58 8.53
N LEU A 1153 -52.78 -28.35 7.97
CA LEU A 1153 -54.21 -28.05 7.95
C LEU A 1153 -54.98 -29.28 8.45
N GLY A 1154 -55.52 -29.22 9.67
CA GLY A 1154 -56.29 -30.33 10.25
C GLY A 1154 -57.76 -30.33 9.81
N ASP A 1155 -58.43 -31.48 9.93
CA ASP A 1155 -59.85 -31.63 9.56
C ASP A 1155 -60.77 -30.61 10.25
N GLN A 1156 -60.52 -30.27 11.52
CA GLN A 1156 -61.28 -29.24 12.26
C GLN A 1156 -61.07 -27.83 11.69
N SER A 1157 -59.86 -27.51 11.21
CA SER A 1157 -59.55 -26.25 10.55
C SER A 1157 -60.27 -26.13 9.19
N LEU A 1158 -60.33 -27.22 8.43
CA LEU A 1158 -61.09 -27.30 7.18
C LEU A 1158 -62.60 -27.16 7.40
N ASP A 1159 -63.17 -27.88 8.36
CA ASP A 1159 -64.59 -27.77 8.72
C ASP A 1159 -64.94 -26.33 9.15
N THR A 1160 -64.03 -25.67 9.88
CA THR A 1160 -64.20 -24.27 10.28
C THR A 1160 -64.15 -23.33 9.07
N LEU A 1161 -63.16 -23.47 8.19
CA LEU A 1161 -63.06 -22.67 6.98
C LEU A 1161 -64.34 -22.82 6.13
N LEU A 1162 -64.77 -24.06 5.89
CA LEU A 1162 -65.98 -24.39 5.12
C LEU A 1162 -67.26 -23.83 5.76
N GLY A 1163 -67.39 -23.93 7.09
CA GLY A 1163 -68.52 -23.37 7.83
C GLY A 1163 -68.63 -21.85 7.76
N HIS A 1164 -67.52 -21.15 7.50
CA HIS A 1164 -67.45 -19.69 7.40
C HIS A 1164 -67.51 -19.15 5.96
N LEU A 1165 -67.33 -19.97 4.92
CA LEU A 1165 -67.44 -19.53 3.52
C LEU A 1165 -68.78 -18.85 3.17
N PRO A 1166 -69.95 -19.36 3.63
CA PRO A 1166 -71.23 -18.71 3.34
C PRO A 1166 -71.36 -17.31 3.98
N ARG A 1167 -70.51 -16.99 4.96
CA ARG A 1167 -70.45 -15.66 5.61
C ARG A 1167 -69.54 -14.68 4.86
N LEU A 1168 -68.84 -15.13 3.81
CA LEU A 1168 -67.95 -14.31 2.97
C LEU A 1168 -68.54 -14.13 1.55
N PRO A 1169 -69.68 -13.42 1.37
CA PRO A 1169 -70.34 -13.26 0.07
C PRO A 1169 -69.51 -12.46 -0.95
N GLN A 1170 -68.41 -11.85 -0.50
CA GLN A 1170 -67.47 -11.08 -1.30
C GLN A 1170 -66.37 -11.97 -1.92
N LEU A 1171 -66.24 -13.23 -1.50
CA LEU A 1171 -65.15 -14.12 -1.92
C LEU A 1171 -65.28 -14.52 -3.39
N SER A 1172 -64.34 -14.08 -4.24
CA SER A 1172 -64.33 -14.37 -5.68
C SER A 1172 -63.42 -15.53 -6.08
N LEU A 1173 -62.38 -15.79 -5.27
CA LEU A 1173 -61.42 -16.87 -5.48
C LEU A 1173 -60.89 -17.33 -4.14
N LEU A 1174 -60.97 -18.62 -3.83
CA LEU A 1174 -60.17 -19.24 -2.77
C LEU A 1174 -59.13 -20.17 -3.37
N HIS A 1175 -57.87 -19.92 -3.04
CA HIS A 1175 -56.76 -20.81 -3.35
C HIS A 1175 -56.20 -21.40 -2.06
N LEU A 1176 -56.21 -22.72 -1.95
CA LEU A 1176 -55.65 -23.44 -0.81
C LEU A 1176 -54.49 -24.32 -1.31
N SER A 1177 -53.30 -24.10 -0.78
CA SER A 1177 -52.11 -24.92 -1.05
C SER A 1177 -51.51 -25.52 0.23
N LEU A 1178 -51.02 -26.75 0.13
CA LEU A 1178 -50.30 -27.45 1.20
C LEU A 1178 -48.86 -27.71 0.76
N GLU A 1179 -47.89 -27.24 1.55
CA GLU A 1179 -46.46 -27.29 1.23
C GLU A 1179 -45.86 -28.71 1.35
N PRO A 1180 -44.80 -29.06 0.59
CA PRO A 1180 -44.18 -30.38 0.63
C PRO A 1180 -43.37 -30.56 1.92
N GLY A 1181 -43.93 -31.29 2.90
CA GLY A 1181 -43.27 -31.57 4.18
C GLY A 1181 -44.22 -31.61 5.37
N GLY A 1182 -45.42 -31.03 5.25
CA GLY A 1182 -46.52 -31.31 6.17
C GLY A 1182 -47.03 -32.72 5.91
N GLN A 1183 -47.02 -33.61 6.91
CA GLN A 1183 -47.73 -34.88 6.79
C GLN A 1183 -49.23 -34.58 6.74
N PRO A 1184 -49.95 -34.80 5.62
CA PRO A 1184 -51.38 -34.98 5.73
C PRO A 1184 -51.61 -36.21 6.60
N ASP A 1185 -52.60 -36.17 7.48
CA ASP A 1185 -53.05 -37.37 8.19
C ASP A 1185 -53.37 -38.42 7.12
N LYS A 1186 -52.53 -39.47 7.01
CA LYS A 1186 -52.54 -40.43 5.88
C LYS A 1186 -53.80 -41.32 5.82
N GLN A 1187 -54.90 -40.91 6.44
CA GLN A 1187 -56.10 -41.71 6.68
C GLN A 1187 -57.45 -40.95 6.61
N SER A 1188 -57.55 -39.75 6.04
CA SER A 1188 -58.85 -39.04 5.98
C SER A 1188 -59.56 -39.09 4.61
N PRO A 1189 -60.55 -39.99 4.40
CA PRO A 1189 -61.41 -39.98 3.21
C PRO A 1189 -62.36 -38.76 3.13
N LYS A 1190 -62.42 -37.92 4.17
CA LYS A 1190 -63.27 -36.72 4.24
C LYS A 1190 -62.83 -35.58 3.30
N MET A 1191 -61.55 -35.51 2.94
CA MET A 1191 -61.03 -34.46 2.04
C MET A 1191 -61.51 -34.61 0.59
N PHE A 1192 -61.82 -35.84 0.14
CA PHE A 1192 -62.48 -36.08 -1.15
C PHE A 1192 -64.01 -35.97 -1.05
N GLN A 1193 -64.57 -36.24 0.13
CA GLN A 1193 -66.01 -36.15 0.39
C GLN A 1193 -66.51 -34.69 0.40
N THR A 1194 -65.66 -33.75 0.81
CA THR A 1194 -65.94 -32.30 0.80
C THR A 1194 -65.98 -31.72 -0.61
N ALA A 1195 -65.25 -32.27 -1.59
CA ALA A 1195 -65.42 -31.93 -3.00
C ALA A 1195 -66.80 -32.35 -3.55
N SER A 1196 -67.47 -33.32 -2.91
CA SER A 1196 -68.76 -33.89 -3.35
C SER A 1196 -70.00 -33.16 -2.79
N SER A 1197 -69.93 -32.51 -1.62
CA SER A 1197 -71.13 -31.96 -0.97
C SER A 1197 -71.53 -30.55 -1.40
N GLU A 1198 -70.62 -29.76 -1.99
CA GLU A 1198 -70.89 -28.34 -2.29
C GLU A 1198 -70.83 -27.95 -3.78
N ALA A 1199 -70.41 -28.84 -4.69
CA ALA A 1199 -70.48 -28.60 -6.13
C ALA A 1199 -71.92 -28.32 -6.63
N GLY A 1200 -72.94 -28.60 -5.82
CA GLY A 1200 -74.35 -28.34 -6.14
C GLY A 1200 -74.99 -27.13 -5.45
N LYS A 1201 -74.28 -26.31 -4.65
CA LYS A 1201 -74.95 -25.29 -3.81
C LYS A 1201 -74.42 -23.86 -3.81
N SER A 1202 -73.28 -23.53 -4.41
CA SER A 1202 -72.87 -22.12 -4.56
C SER A 1202 -72.78 -21.71 -6.03
N GLY A 1203 -73.68 -20.81 -6.43
CA GLY A 1203 -73.67 -20.21 -7.75
C GLY A 1203 -72.51 -19.21 -7.87
N GLY A 1204 -71.48 -19.58 -8.62
CA GLY A 1204 -70.51 -18.63 -9.19
C GLY A 1204 -69.12 -18.54 -8.55
N GLU A 1205 -68.76 -19.42 -7.61
CA GLU A 1205 -67.48 -19.34 -6.90
C GLU A 1205 -66.39 -20.19 -7.58
N ARG A 1206 -65.16 -19.65 -7.66
CA ARG A 1206 -63.98 -20.37 -8.20
C ARG A 1206 -63.12 -20.88 -7.05
N TRP A 1207 -63.00 -22.19 -6.94
CA TRP A 1207 -62.19 -22.86 -5.93
C TRP A 1207 -61.03 -23.61 -6.60
N SER A 1208 -59.82 -23.42 -6.08
CA SER A 1208 -58.61 -24.13 -6.51
C SER A 1208 -57.93 -24.71 -5.29
N LEU A 1209 -57.87 -26.04 -5.22
CA LEU A 1209 -57.18 -26.79 -4.17
C LEU A 1209 -55.96 -27.48 -4.80
N GLN A 1210 -54.77 -27.25 -4.24
CA GLN A 1210 -53.51 -27.83 -4.72
C GLN A 1210 -52.86 -28.65 -3.60
N PHE A 1211 -52.76 -29.96 -3.80
CA PHE A 1211 -52.29 -30.94 -2.81
C PHE A 1211 -51.00 -31.60 -3.28
N LEU A 1212 -49.84 -31.20 -2.73
CA LEU A 1212 -48.51 -31.66 -3.13
C LEU A 1212 -48.23 -31.36 -4.62
N GLU A 1213 -46.97 -31.41 -5.07
CA GLU A 1213 -46.54 -30.88 -6.39
C GLU A 1213 -47.28 -31.43 -7.63
N GLU A 1214 -48.18 -32.41 -7.50
CA GLU A 1214 -48.80 -33.08 -8.66
C GLU A 1214 -50.33 -33.18 -8.65
N ALA A 1215 -51.09 -32.79 -7.62
CA ALA A 1215 -52.57 -32.87 -7.67
C ALA A 1215 -53.24 -31.48 -7.53
N SER A 1216 -54.00 -31.08 -8.55
CA SER A 1216 -54.81 -29.85 -8.54
C SER A 1216 -56.29 -30.15 -8.81
N LEU A 1217 -57.19 -29.66 -7.96
CA LEU A 1217 -58.63 -29.72 -8.16
C LEU A 1217 -59.12 -28.31 -8.49
N ILE A 1218 -59.47 -28.11 -9.76
CA ILE A 1218 -59.89 -26.81 -10.29
C ILE A 1218 -61.36 -26.91 -10.67
N SER A 1219 -62.22 -26.16 -10.00
CA SER A 1219 -63.60 -25.91 -10.45
C SER A 1219 -63.61 -24.70 -11.38
N ARG A 1220 -63.86 -24.91 -12.68
CA ARG A 1220 -63.99 -23.83 -13.67
C ARG A 1220 -65.40 -23.84 -14.25
N ALA A 1221 -66.23 -22.87 -13.86
CA ALA A 1221 -67.47 -22.57 -14.59
C ALA A 1221 -67.11 -21.77 -15.85
N THR A 1222 -67.24 -22.38 -17.02
CA THR A 1222 -67.08 -21.68 -18.30
C THR A 1222 -68.43 -21.23 -18.84
N SER A 1223 -68.64 -19.91 -18.78
CA SER A 1223 -69.75 -19.13 -19.34
C SER A 1223 -71.09 -19.16 -18.56
N PRO A 1224 -71.92 -18.09 -18.65
CA PRO A 1224 -73.16 -17.97 -17.86
C PRO A 1224 -74.34 -18.73 -18.47
N GLU A 1225 -74.20 -19.36 -19.64
CA GLU A 1225 -75.30 -20.03 -20.34
C GLU A 1225 -74.91 -21.49 -20.60
N GLY A 1226 -75.25 -22.35 -19.64
CA GLY A 1226 -75.06 -23.80 -19.73
C GLY A 1226 -74.14 -24.33 -18.63
N ALA A 1227 -74.73 -25.02 -17.64
CA ALA A 1227 -73.99 -25.70 -16.58
C ALA A 1227 -73.18 -26.86 -17.16
N GLN A 1228 -71.93 -26.61 -17.54
CA GLN A 1228 -70.93 -27.63 -17.84
C GLN A 1228 -69.64 -27.24 -17.12
N GLY A 1229 -69.36 -27.91 -15.99
CA GLY A 1229 -68.11 -27.81 -15.25
C GLY A 1229 -67.17 -28.92 -15.70
N CYS A 1230 -65.97 -28.56 -16.14
CA CYS A 1230 -64.91 -29.53 -16.44
C CYS A 1230 -64.07 -29.76 -15.17
N HIS A 1231 -63.97 -31.01 -14.73
CA HIS A 1231 -63.17 -31.43 -13.59
C HIS A 1231 -61.93 -32.17 -14.10
N ARG A 1232 -60.73 -31.66 -13.81
CA ARG A 1232 -59.46 -32.30 -14.18
C ARG A 1232 -58.80 -32.92 -12.96
N PHE A 1233 -58.36 -34.17 -13.07
CA PHE A 1233 -57.62 -34.89 -12.03
C PHE A 1233 -56.23 -35.28 -12.56
N MET A 1234 -55.33 -34.31 -12.66
CA MET A 1234 -53.96 -34.57 -13.12
C MET A 1234 -53.07 -35.04 -11.95
N GLY A 1235 -52.21 -36.03 -12.19
CA GLY A 1235 -51.08 -36.42 -11.32
C GLY A 1235 -51.40 -37.18 -10.02
N CYS A 1236 -52.59 -37.77 -9.87
CA CYS A 1236 -52.96 -38.50 -8.65
C CYS A 1236 -52.35 -39.92 -8.60
N GLY A 1237 -51.48 -40.20 -7.62
CA GLY A 1237 -51.05 -41.55 -7.24
C GLY A 1237 -52.17 -42.34 -6.55
N LEU A 1238 -53.17 -42.81 -7.30
CA LEU A 1238 -54.35 -43.51 -6.77
C LEU A 1238 -53.97 -44.90 -6.23
N SER A 1239 -54.08 -45.10 -4.90
CA SER A 1239 -54.04 -46.43 -4.28
C SER A 1239 -55.40 -47.16 -4.35
N GLN A 1240 -55.41 -48.48 -4.14
CA GLN A 1240 -56.61 -49.33 -4.24
C GLN A 1240 -57.78 -48.87 -3.35
N MET A 1241 -57.49 -48.18 -2.24
CA MET A 1241 -58.48 -47.63 -1.29
C MET A 1241 -59.20 -46.38 -1.81
N HIS A 1242 -58.66 -45.72 -2.84
CA HIS A 1242 -59.24 -44.51 -3.46
C HIS A 1242 -60.11 -44.84 -4.68
N VAL A 1243 -60.06 -46.08 -5.18
CA VAL A 1243 -60.79 -46.48 -6.39
C VAL A 1243 -62.29 -46.57 -6.13
N GLU A 1244 -62.71 -47.07 -4.95
CA GLU A 1244 -64.14 -47.24 -4.64
C GLU A 1244 -64.88 -45.89 -4.47
N PRO A 1245 -64.34 -44.90 -3.72
CA PRO A 1245 -64.94 -43.56 -3.66
C PRO A 1245 -64.91 -42.82 -5.00
N LEU A 1246 -63.83 -42.96 -5.78
CA LEU A 1246 -63.70 -42.31 -7.10
C LEU A 1246 -64.70 -42.91 -8.10
N CYS A 1247 -64.90 -44.24 -8.10
CA CYS A 1247 -65.92 -44.92 -8.90
C CYS A 1247 -67.34 -44.51 -8.48
N GLU A 1248 -67.60 -44.29 -7.18
CA GLU A 1248 -68.87 -43.75 -6.70
C GLU A 1248 -69.13 -42.31 -7.16
N LEU A 1249 -68.05 -41.52 -7.29
CA LEU A 1249 -68.06 -40.14 -7.78
C LEU A 1249 -68.31 -40.09 -9.30
N LEU A 1250 -67.63 -40.95 -10.07
CA LEU A 1250 -67.86 -41.11 -11.52
C LEU A 1250 -69.27 -41.59 -11.85
N ARG A 1251 -69.88 -42.41 -10.99
CA ARG A 1251 -71.26 -42.89 -11.14
C ARG A 1251 -72.30 -41.78 -11.03
N LYS A 1252 -71.94 -40.61 -10.48
CA LYS A 1252 -72.83 -39.45 -10.29
C LYS A 1252 -72.60 -38.33 -11.32
N CYS A 1253 -71.57 -38.43 -12.17
CA CYS A 1253 -71.37 -37.50 -13.27
C CYS A 1253 -72.27 -37.88 -14.45
N GLU A 1254 -73.13 -36.96 -14.90
CA GLU A 1254 -74.06 -37.21 -16.01
C GLU A 1254 -73.37 -37.32 -17.39
N ASP A 1255 -72.13 -36.81 -17.53
CA ASP A 1255 -71.38 -36.84 -18.79
C ASP A 1255 -69.89 -37.19 -18.55
N LEU A 1256 -69.52 -38.45 -18.79
CA LEU A 1256 -68.18 -39.00 -18.57
C LEU A 1256 -67.15 -38.54 -19.63
N SER A 1257 -67.57 -37.80 -20.65
CA SER A 1257 -66.70 -37.30 -21.73
C SER A 1257 -65.79 -36.14 -21.34
N GLN A 1258 -65.94 -35.60 -20.11
CA GLN A 1258 -65.26 -34.40 -19.64
C GLN A 1258 -64.26 -34.64 -18.49
N LEU A 1259 -63.91 -35.90 -18.23
CA LEU A 1259 -62.89 -36.28 -17.26
C LEU A 1259 -61.54 -36.48 -17.97
N GLU A 1260 -60.56 -35.63 -17.64
CA GLU A 1260 -59.13 -35.86 -17.94
C GLU A 1260 -58.41 -36.33 -16.68
#